data_AF-A0A438NAQ8-F1
#
_entry.id   AF-A0A438NAQ8-F1
#
_cell.length_a   1.000
_cell.length_b   1.000
_cell.length_c   1.000
_cell.angle_alpha   90.00
_cell.angle_beta   90.00
_cell.angle_gamma   90.00
#
_symmetry.space_group_name_H-M   'P 1'
#
loop_
_entity.id
_entity.type
_entity.pdbx_description
1 polymer ?
#
loop_
_entity_poly.entity_id
_entity_poly.type
_entity_poly.pdbx_seq_one_letter_code
_entity_poly.pdbx_strand_id
1 'polypeptide(L)'
;MFSAPPLSGINVLEFAGLAPGPFAGMLCADWGATVLRVDRAAVKGQYFKSSDHLTRRKRSIEVDLKSAGGRQLIKDIIDQVDVVIDPFRPGVLEKLGLAPSTLLELNPKLIVARMTGFRRDGKYKDMAGHDINYIAVSGVLSMLGPKDRNPLPALNLLGDFAGGGLVCFLGIVLALFERSNTKVGQVVEANMVDGSAFIATLPRMALKTPLWQGPKGTNLLDGGCPYYDTYETRDGRYMAVGALEPQFFAALLKGLSLDPSSLPGPRDDKGTWPWLRQKFTQIFKSKTRDQWEAIFDGTDACVVPVKTQCELETQDYQQRPIVTLTRSPGLAIAADAASSTSDVVRGQGPGDSGQGWVSSGLEPGYGGDEVLSAWLGWTEGTNYSRRDGGLECKGLLLQEISRKASESSTFPRECTNWGDLVTYQGTASPSIPINWRLAESVATLKGLEAVLINALVQRKYGEEPKPVVINTDHAQLFFMSSLMLEINPDLNATVTPTPIRELTEKYAKYFPNGDLHQMASSLYRRATSNIYKTKDGRWFHIHGSLNPDPSLEGAGLPRDRPELVTLEDSWAPFIDRISQKTAEEWDDILGEKFRQAATICLSHDEYKNSPQGQANSTVNLYRVTKHATSQQPSGWWPSTSQTNVHRPLAGLKIVDLTRVIAGPAIGRGLAELGASVMRVTASHLPDFSGLQPDLNWGKWNCNLDLRQAGDREKLKELILDADVVVNGYRPDVFIKYGFGQDQVFDLVKQRGRGIIYVRENCFGWEGPLAHRSGWQPISDAHAGISMGYGRAMGNNEAVTPVFPNSDYCTGIAGTCGVLEALMERARKGGSYLVDTSLNYYNQWLASTVGEYPDDVWNEVWTRNGKEVFHHYHSMNFTIPRYLAMIREQKTLLNLDFFETRTSDALEGLTFRVPRPIIQFPPDTVKLGYNVGTRGNGVDQARWPDDLMTGVVR
;
A
#
# COMPACT_ATOMS: atom_id res chain seq x y z
N MET A 1 6.44 29.81 -39.18
CA MET A 1 6.19 29.60 -37.75
C MET A 1 6.60 28.17 -37.45
N PHE A 2 7.56 27.95 -36.54
CA PHE A 2 8.03 26.60 -36.18
C PHE A 2 7.07 26.00 -35.15
N SER A 3 6.82 24.70 -35.22
CA SER A 3 6.07 23.98 -34.18
C SER A 3 7.00 23.59 -33.04
N ALA A 4 6.41 23.20 -31.91
CA ALA A 4 7.15 22.59 -30.80
C ALA A 4 7.91 21.32 -31.27
N PRO A 5 8.95 20.90 -30.52
CA PRO A 5 9.60 19.61 -30.76
C PRO A 5 8.61 18.44 -30.86
N PRO A 6 8.92 17.38 -31.62
CA PRO A 6 7.95 16.33 -31.97
C PRO A 6 7.38 15.53 -30.79
N LEU A 7 8.09 15.44 -29.66
CA LEU A 7 7.66 14.72 -28.46
C LEU A 7 7.18 15.66 -27.36
N SER A 8 6.94 16.94 -27.65
CA SER A 8 6.34 17.87 -26.69
C SER A 8 4.98 17.38 -26.23
N GLY A 9 4.80 17.32 -24.91
CA GLY A 9 3.59 16.80 -24.26
C GLY A 9 3.58 15.29 -24.02
N ILE A 10 4.64 14.57 -24.40
CA ILE A 10 4.81 13.15 -24.06
C ILE A 10 5.48 13.01 -22.70
N ASN A 11 4.84 12.28 -21.79
CA ASN A 11 5.35 11.97 -20.45
C ASN A 11 6.05 10.60 -20.43
N VAL A 12 7.33 10.57 -20.08
CA VAL A 12 8.15 9.35 -20.04
C VAL A 12 8.58 9.06 -18.62
N LEU A 13 8.25 7.87 -18.12
CA LEU A 13 8.75 7.32 -16.87
C LEU A 13 9.92 6.38 -17.14
N GLU A 14 11.12 6.76 -16.73
CA GLU A 14 12.35 5.97 -16.92
C GLU A 14 12.75 5.30 -15.62
N PHE A 15 12.75 3.96 -15.55
CA PHE A 15 13.41 3.31 -14.42
C PHE A 15 14.93 3.43 -14.57
N ALA A 16 15.63 3.81 -13.50
CA ALA A 16 17.08 3.99 -13.54
C ALA A 16 17.79 2.69 -13.97
N GLY A 17 18.64 2.82 -15.00
CA GLY A 17 19.45 1.75 -15.56
C GLY A 17 20.83 2.27 -15.98
N LEU A 18 21.51 1.52 -16.84
CA LEU A 18 22.80 1.90 -17.42
C LEU A 18 22.64 2.15 -18.93
N ALA A 19 23.57 2.95 -19.49
CA ALA A 19 23.83 3.21 -20.91
C ALA A 19 22.62 3.19 -21.87
N PRO A 20 22.15 2.05 -22.42
CA PRO A 20 21.03 2.00 -23.39
C PRO A 20 19.73 2.66 -22.93
N GLY A 21 19.29 2.42 -21.69
CA GLY A 21 18.02 2.91 -21.15
C GLY A 21 18.06 4.43 -20.97
N PRO A 22 19.05 4.95 -20.22
CA PRO A 22 19.29 6.38 -20.09
C PRO A 22 19.53 7.08 -21.44
N PHE A 23 20.23 6.45 -22.39
CA PHE A 23 20.40 7.00 -23.74
C PHE A 23 19.07 7.17 -24.48
N ALA A 24 18.19 6.16 -24.43
CA ALA A 24 16.87 6.24 -25.03
C ALA A 24 16.02 7.35 -24.39
N GLY A 25 16.02 7.45 -23.06
CA GLY A 25 15.33 8.54 -22.35
C GLY A 25 15.91 9.92 -22.66
N MET A 26 17.23 10.04 -22.81
CA MET A 26 17.89 11.29 -23.22
C MET A 26 17.46 11.71 -24.62
N LEU A 27 17.36 10.77 -25.58
CA LEU A 27 16.82 11.06 -26.91
C LEU A 27 15.37 11.53 -26.82
N CYS A 28 14.51 10.90 -26.01
CA CYS A 28 13.15 11.38 -25.79
C CYS A 28 13.12 12.84 -25.29
N ALA A 29 13.96 13.16 -24.30
CA ALA A 29 14.05 14.51 -23.74
C ALA A 29 14.57 15.54 -24.75
N ASP A 30 15.58 15.20 -25.55
CA ASP A 30 16.13 16.07 -26.60
C ASP A 30 15.09 16.43 -27.67
N TRP A 31 14.08 15.57 -27.86
CA TRP A 31 12.96 15.79 -28.78
C TRP A 31 11.70 16.34 -28.10
N GLY A 32 11.80 16.77 -26.84
CA GLY A 32 10.78 17.56 -26.13
C GLY A 32 9.90 16.81 -25.14
N ALA A 33 10.15 15.52 -24.88
CA ALA A 33 9.40 14.77 -23.88
C ALA A 33 9.77 15.20 -22.45
N THR A 34 8.81 15.15 -21.52
CA THR A 34 9.07 15.28 -20.09
C THR A 34 9.50 13.92 -19.56
N VAL A 35 10.76 13.78 -19.13
CA VAL A 35 11.31 12.51 -18.65
C VAL A 35 11.50 12.55 -17.13
N LEU A 36 10.69 11.76 -16.42
CA LEU A 36 10.80 11.51 -14.99
C LEU A 36 11.52 10.18 -14.76
N ARG A 37 12.72 10.24 -14.18
CA ARG A 37 13.53 9.08 -13.83
C ARG A 37 13.19 8.61 -12.42
N VAL A 38 13.01 7.30 -12.25
CA VAL A 38 12.84 6.65 -10.95
C VAL A 38 14.19 6.09 -10.51
N ASP A 39 14.86 6.81 -9.63
CA ASP A 39 16.09 6.37 -8.99
C ASP A 39 15.78 5.56 -7.71
N ARG A 40 16.73 4.71 -7.33
CA ARG A 40 16.57 3.86 -6.15
C ARG A 40 16.77 4.70 -4.89
N ALA A 41 15.79 4.63 -3.98
CA ALA A 41 15.90 5.23 -2.66
C ALA A 41 17.12 4.73 -1.86
N ALA A 42 17.75 5.63 -1.11
CA ALA A 42 18.93 5.34 -0.30
C ALA A 42 18.62 4.37 0.85
N VAL A 43 19.30 3.22 0.90
CA VAL A 43 19.19 2.30 2.04
C VAL A 43 20.21 2.71 3.11
N LYS A 44 19.77 3.02 4.34
CA LYS A 44 20.62 3.24 5.52
C LYS A 44 21.72 4.31 5.34
N GLY A 45 21.36 5.51 4.86
CA GLY A 45 22.26 6.67 4.83
C GLY A 45 23.39 6.61 3.78
N GLN A 46 23.36 5.65 2.86
CA GLN A 46 24.27 5.63 1.70
C GLN A 46 23.64 6.40 0.54
N TYR A 47 24.08 7.65 0.35
CA TYR A 47 23.74 8.44 -0.84
C TYR A 47 24.47 7.88 -2.07
N PHE A 48 23.72 7.42 -3.06
CA PHE A 48 24.28 7.05 -4.36
C PHE A 48 24.19 8.25 -5.30
N LYS A 49 25.26 9.06 -5.38
CA LYS A 49 25.34 10.06 -6.46
C LYS A 49 25.45 9.30 -7.78
N SER A 50 24.44 9.44 -8.64
CA SER A 50 24.46 8.82 -9.97
C SER A 50 25.67 9.34 -10.75
N SER A 51 26.51 8.44 -11.24
CA SER A 51 27.60 8.73 -12.18
C SER A 51 27.11 8.72 -13.63
N ASP A 52 25.79 8.65 -13.85
CA ASP A 52 25.21 8.62 -15.17
C ASP A 52 25.31 10.00 -15.84
N HIS A 53 26.00 10.04 -16.97
CA HIS A 53 26.23 11.25 -17.77
C HIS A 53 25.16 11.45 -18.86
N LEU A 54 24.20 10.52 -18.99
CA LEU A 54 23.15 10.51 -20.02
C LEU A 54 21.81 11.03 -19.46
N THR A 55 21.87 12.02 -18.57
CA THR A 55 20.72 12.46 -17.76
C THR A 55 20.28 13.89 -18.02
N ARG A 56 20.87 14.58 -19.03
CA ARG A 56 20.46 15.94 -19.39
C ARG A 56 18.95 16.04 -19.61
N ARG A 57 18.34 17.14 -19.18
CA ARG A 57 16.90 17.47 -19.30
C ARG A 57 15.92 16.55 -18.56
N LYS A 58 16.42 15.55 -17.83
CA LYS A 58 15.57 14.70 -17.00
C LYS A 58 15.32 15.34 -15.65
N ARG A 59 14.28 14.85 -14.98
CA ARG A 59 14.01 15.03 -13.56
C ARG A 59 14.04 13.67 -12.87
N SER A 60 14.20 13.64 -11.56
CA SER A 60 14.30 12.39 -10.81
C SER A 60 13.37 12.39 -9.60
N ILE A 61 12.84 11.21 -9.28
CA ILE A 61 12.26 10.88 -7.98
C ILE A 61 12.98 9.65 -7.43
N GLU A 62 13.14 9.59 -6.11
CA GLU A 62 13.66 8.41 -5.43
C GLU A 62 12.50 7.55 -4.96
N VAL A 63 12.51 6.25 -5.23
CA VAL A 63 11.44 5.33 -4.80
C VAL A 63 12.05 4.00 -4.36
N ASP A 64 11.62 3.46 -3.21
CA ASP A 64 11.86 2.06 -2.89
C ASP A 64 10.80 1.17 -3.54
N LEU A 65 11.13 0.63 -4.72
CA LEU A 65 10.23 -0.26 -5.45
C LEU A 65 9.97 -1.61 -4.74
N LYS A 66 10.69 -1.93 -3.65
CA LYS A 66 10.40 -3.11 -2.83
C LYS A 66 9.31 -2.83 -1.80
N SER A 67 9.12 -1.59 -1.39
CA SER A 67 8.08 -1.22 -0.44
C SER A 67 6.69 -1.30 -1.09
N ALA A 68 5.65 -1.50 -0.28
CA ALA A 68 4.28 -1.46 -0.80
C ALA A 68 3.90 -0.03 -1.25
N GLY A 69 4.29 0.99 -0.47
CA GLY A 69 4.01 2.39 -0.77
C GLY A 69 4.71 2.90 -2.03
N GLY A 70 5.95 2.49 -2.28
CA GLY A 70 6.68 2.84 -3.51
C GLY A 70 6.09 2.18 -4.75
N ARG A 71 5.68 0.90 -4.66
CA ARG A 71 4.97 0.23 -5.77
C ARG A 71 3.62 0.87 -6.07
N GLN A 72 2.88 1.26 -5.04
CA GLN A 72 1.59 1.93 -5.20
C GLN A 72 1.78 3.31 -5.84
N LEU A 73 2.77 4.08 -5.40
CA LEU A 73 3.13 5.36 -6.02
C LEU A 73 3.35 5.23 -7.52
N ILE A 74 4.11 4.23 -7.97
CA ILE A 74 4.31 4.01 -9.41
C ILE A 74 2.99 3.70 -10.13
N LYS A 75 2.13 2.87 -9.55
CA LYS A 75 0.82 2.55 -10.14
C LYS A 75 -0.08 3.77 -10.27
N ASP A 76 -0.04 4.65 -9.27
CA ASP A 76 -0.87 5.85 -9.23
C ASP A 76 -0.41 6.91 -10.24
N ILE A 77 0.89 7.02 -10.52
CA ILE A 77 1.40 7.96 -11.55
C ILE A 77 1.18 7.47 -12.99
N ILE A 78 0.98 6.16 -13.21
CA ILE A 78 0.91 5.55 -14.56
C ILE A 78 -0.22 6.12 -15.44
N ASP A 79 -1.32 6.59 -14.85
CA ASP A 79 -2.44 7.17 -15.60
C ASP A 79 -2.01 8.37 -16.45
N GLN A 80 -1.00 9.12 -16.01
CA GLN A 80 -0.48 10.31 -16.69
C GLN A 80 0.79 10.06 -17.52
N VAL A 81 1.22 8.79 -17.63
CA VAL A 81 2.45 8.39 -18.33
C VAL A 81 2.14 7.85 -19.71
N ASP A 82 2.89 8.29 -20.73
CA ASP A 82 2.78 7.81 -22.10
C ASP A 82 3.73 6.65 -22.40
N VAL A 83 4.93 6.70 -21.84
CA VAL A 83 6.00 5.73 -22.10
C VAL A 83 6.67 5.32 -20.80
N VAL A 84 6.83 4.03 -20.56
CA VAL A 84 7.69 3.47 -19.51
C VAL A 84 8.93 2.86 -20.16
N ILE A 85 10.13 3.18 -19.65
CA ILE A 85 11.39 2.53 -20.04
C ILE A 85 11.81 1.54 -18.95
N ASP A 86 11.77 0.24 -19.27
CA ASP A 86 12.17 -0.91 -18.43
C ASP A 86 13.57 -1.41 -18.84
N PRO A 87 14.64 -1.07 -18.10
CA PRO A 87 16.00 -1.53 -18.40
C PRO A 87 16.34 -2.86 -17.70
N PHE A 88 15.39 -3.49 -17.00
CA PHE A 88 15.69 -4.62 -16.13
C PHE A 88 15.70 -5.96 -16.87
N ARG A 89 16.30 -6.97 -16.22
CA ARG A 89 16.21 -8.35 -16.69
C ARG A 89 14.75 -8.84 -16.73
N PRO A 90 14.43 -9.83 -17.58
CA PRO A 90 13.14 -10.50 -17.55
C PRO A 90 12.74 -10.96 -16.14
N GLY A 91 11.49 -10.68 -15.75
CA GLY A 91 10.93 -11.09 -14.46
C GLY A 91 11.08 -10.07 -13.33
N VAL A 92 11.87 -9.00 -13.48
CA VAL A 92 12.07 -8.03 -12.39
C VAL A 92 10.82 -7.20 -12.14
N LEU A 93 10.27 -6.53 -13.16
CA LEU A 93 9.01 -5.78 -13.02
C LEU A 93 7.85 -6.68 -12.59
N GLU A 94 7.81 -7.91 -13.07
CA GLU A 94 6.82 -8.92 -12.68
C GLU A 94 6.87 -9.21 -11.18
N LYS A 95 8.07 -9.43 -10.62
CA LYS A 95 8.26 -9.63 -9.16
C LYS A 95 7.89 -8.40 -8.34
N LEU A 96 8.02 -7.20 -8.92
CA LEU A 96 7.61 -5.95 -8.29
C LEU A 96 6.10 -5.68 -8.44
N GLY A 97 5.35 -6.52 -9.15
CA GLY A 97 3.93 -6.29 -9.40
C GLY A 97 3.65 -5.11 -10.33
N LEU A 98 4.61 -4.81 -11.21
CA LEU A 98 4.61 -3.73 -12.21
C LEU A 98 4.80 -4.31 -13.62
N ALA A 99 4.31 -5.53 -13.86
CA ALA A 99 4.39 -6.20 -15.15
C ALA A 99 3.68 -5.38 -16.25
N PRO A 100 4.09 -5.47 -17.52
CA PRO A 100 3.43 -4.76 -18.62
C PRO A 100 1.90 -4.99 -18.66
N SER A 101 1.42 -6.20 -18.38
CA SER A 101 -0.01 -6.50 -18.30
C SER A 101 -0.72 -5.65 -17.25
N THR A 102 -0.13 -5.52 -16.05
CA THR A 102 -0.67 -4.70 -14.97
C THR A 102 -0.64 -3.21 -15.32
N LEU A 103 0.45 -2.72 -15.94
CA LEU A 103 0.54 -1.29 -16.28
C LEU A 103 -0.41 -0.91 -17.43
N LEU A 104 -0.61 -1.81 -18.40
CA LEU A 104 -1.54 -1.61 -19.52
C LEU A 104 -3.02 -1.72 -19.08
N GLU A 105 -3.31 -2.50 -18.04
CA GLU A 105 -4.65 -2.51 -17.40
C GLU A 105 -4.96 -1.16 -16.74
N LEU A 106 -3.97 -0.53 -16.10
CA LEU A 106 -4.11 0.79 -15.48
C LEU A 106 -4.20 1.90 -16.53
N ASN A 107 -3.37 1.83 -17.58
CA ASN A 107 -3.37 2.79 -18.68
C ASN A 107 -3.26 2.07 -20.04
N PRO A 108 -4.38 1.84 -20.74
CA PRO A 108 -4.40 1.18 -22.04
C PRO A 108 -3.67 1.92 -23.16
N LYS A 109 -3.31 3.20 -22.96
CA LYS A 109 -2.55 4.01 -23.93
C LYS A 109 -1.03 3.91 -23.71
N LEU A 110 -0.58 3.24 -22.65
CA LEU A 110 0.82 3.21 -22.24
C LEU A 110 1.69 2.42 -23.22
N ILE A 111 2.86 2.95 -23.54
CA ILE A 111 3.90 2.21 -24.27
C ILE A 111 4.93 1.71 -23.26
N VAL A 112 5.08 0.39 -23.14
CA VAL A 112 6.07 -0.22 -22.23
C VAL A 112 7.28 -0.66 -23.05
N ALA A 113 8.33 0.17 -23.05
CA ALA A 113 9.57 -0.07 -23.77
C ALA A 113 10.56 -0.86 -22.91
N ARG A 114 10.72 -2.14 -23.26
CA ARG A 114 11.55 -3.11 -22.56
C ARG A 114 12.90 -3.22 -23.25
N MET A 115 13.93 -2.72 -22.59
CA MET A 115 15.30 -2.70 -23.08
C MET A 115 16.15 -3.77 -22.38
N THR A 116 16.64 -4.73 -23.16
CA THR A 116 17.46 -5.84 -22.64
C THR A 116 18.74 -6.03 -23.46
N GLY A 117 19.72 -6.70 -22.88
CA GLY A 117 20.91 -7.11 -23.62
C GLY A 117 20.63 -8.30 -24.54
N PHE A 118 20.31 -9.45 -23.92
CA PHE A 118 19.90 -10.66 -24.61
C PHE A 118 18.40 -10.67 -24.91
N ARG A 119 18.01 -11.41 -25.96
CA ARG A 119 16.61 -11.68 -26.26
C ARG A 119 15.89 -12.32 -25.08
N ARG A 120 14.68 -11.85 -24.78
CA ARG A 120 13.85 -12.36 -23.68
C ARG A 120 13.34 -13.79 -23.87
N ASP A 121 13.31 -14.26 -25.11
CA ASP A 121 12.93 -15.63 -25.51
C ASP A 121 14.15 -16.53 -25.76
N GLY A 122 15.36 -16.00 -25.62
CA GLY A 122 16.60 -16.68 -25.99
C GLY A 122 17.26 -17.48 -24.88
N LYS A 123 18.21 -18.33 -25.26
CA LYS A 123 19.04 -19.15 -24.35
C LYS A 123 19.69 -18.36 -23.20
N TYR A 124 20.03 -17.10 -23.45
CA TYR A 124 20.76 -16.24 -22.51
C TYR A 124 19.88 -15.24 -21.76
N LYS A 125 18.54 -15.36 -21.83
CA LYS A 125 17.59 -14.37 -21.28
C LYS A 125 17.80 -14.02 -19.80
N ASP A 126 18.24 -14.97 -18.99
CA ASP A 126 18.43 -14.81 -17.54
C ASP A 126 19.89 -14.44 -17.17
N MET A 127 20.79 -14.45 -18.16
CA MET A 127 22.22 -14.25 -17.97
C MET A 127 22.58 -12.77 -17.83
N ALA A 128 23.56 -12.48 -16.97
CA ALA A 128 24.18 -11.16 -16.94
C ALA A 128 24.97 -10.89 -18.23
N GLY A 129 25.08 -9.63 -18.63
CA GLY A 129 25.94 -9.25 -19.73
C GLY A 129 26.20 -7.75 -19.78
N HIS A 130 27.14 -7.39 -20.63
CA HIS A 130 27.42 -6.03 -21.08
C HIS A 130 27.58 -6.04 -22.61
N ASP A 131 27.71 -4.85 -23.21
CA ASP A 131 27.86 -4.64 -24.66
C ASP A 131 28.66 -5.76 -25.35
N ILE A 132 29.90 -6.01 -24.90
CA ILE A 132 30.81 -6.99 -25.49
C ILE A 132 30.20 -8.40 -25.60
N ASN A 133 29.39 -8.82 -24.63
CA ASN A 133 28.73 -10.12 -24.65
C ASN A 133 27.61 -10.16 -25.69
N TYR A 134 26.86 -9.08 -25.84
CA TYR A 134 25.74 -8.98 -26.78
C TYR A 134 26.25 -8.94 -28.21
N ILE A 135 27.28 -8.14 -28.49
CA ILE A 135 27.91 -8.09 -29.82
C ILE A 135 28.70 -9.38 -30.16
N ALA A 136 29.13 -10.14 -29.15
CA ALA A 136 29.68 -11.47 -29.37
C ALA A 136 28.59 -12.45 -29.84
N VAL A 137 27.45 -12.49 -29.16
CA VAL A 137 26.33 -13.38 -29.48
C VAL A 137 25.63 -12.99 -30.79
N SER A 138 25.61 -11.71 -31.15
CA SER A 138 25.10 -11.25 -32.46
C SER A 138 25.99 -11.69 -33.63
N GLY A 139 27.24 -12.09 -33.33
CA GLY A 139 28.28 -12.44 -34.30
C GLY A 139 29.10 -11.24 -34.79
N VAL A 140 28.73 -10.02 -34.42
CA VAL A 140 29.39 -8.79 -34.89
C VAL A 140 30.82 -8.69 -34.38
N LEU A 141 31.08 -9.03 -33.12
CA LEU A 141 32.43 -8.96 -32.54
C LEU A 141 33.43 -9.79 -33.36
N SER A 142 33.01 -10.93 -33.90
CA SER A 142 33.88 -11.82 -34.70
C SER A 142 34.43 -11.16 -35.98
N MET A 143 33.82 -10.06 -36.42
CA MET A 143 34.19 -9.31 -37.61
C MET A 143 35.17 -8.16 -37.33
N LEU A 144 35.42 -7.82 -36.05
CA LEU A 144 36.09 -6.57 -35.66
C LEU A 144 37.55 -6.77 -35.24
N GLY A 145 38.46 -6.05 -35.90
CA GLY A 145 39.87 -5.97 -35.55
C GLY A 145 40.82 -6.70 -36.52
N PRO A 146 42.14 -6.63 -36.28
CA PRO A 146 43.16 -7.15 -37.21
C PRO A 146 43.15 -8.68 -37.35
N LYS A 147 43.60 -9.21 -38.49
CA LYS A 147 43.60 -10.66 -38.82
C LYS A 147 44.20 -11.55 -37.72
N ASP A 148 45.41 -11.23 -37.28
CA ASP A 148 46.20 -12.09 -36.37
C ASP A 148 46.10 -11.66 -34.90
N ARG A 149 44.99 -11.01 -34.54
CA ARG A 149 44.68 -10.58 -33.18
C ARG A 149 43.29 -11.06 -32.77
N ASN A 150 43.04 -11.12 -31.47
CA ASN A 150 41.71 -11.36 -30.94
C ASN A 150 40.71 -10.34 -31.49
N PRO A 151 39.40 -10.69 -31.58
CA PRO A 151 38.35 -9.71 -31.81
C PRO A 151 38.46 -8.51 -30.86
N LEU A 152 38.30 -7.30 -31.39
CA LEU A 152 38.38 -6.06 -30.63
C LEU A 152 36.99 -5.41 -30.53
N PRO A 153 36.49 -5.12 -29.31
CA PRO A 153 35.22 -4.42 -29.15
C PRO A 153 35.35 -2.96 -29.61
N ALA A 154 34.33 -2.46 -30.31
CA ALA A 154 34.22 -1.06 -30.71
C ALA A 154 33.66 -0.21 -29.55
N LEU A 155 34.40 -0.16 -28.43
CA LEU A 155 33.92 0.37 -27.15
C LEU A 155 32.59 -0.32 -26.77
N ASN A 156 31.58 0.45 -26.37
CA ASN A 156 30.19 0.01 -26.25
C ASN A 156 29.25 0.69 -27.27
N LEU A 157 29.78 1.10 -28.43
CA LEU A 157 29.02 1.86 -29.43
C LEU A 157 27.98 1.02 -30.16
N LEU A 158 28.26 -0.26 -30.38
CA LEU A 158 27.44 -1.12 -31.25
C LEU A 158 26.29 -1.81 -30.53
N GLY A 159 26.47 -2.22 -29.27
CA GLY A 159 25.44 -2.85 -28.45
C GLY A 159 24.63 -1.83 -27.68
N ASP A 160 25.24 -1.13 -26.71
CA ASP A 160 24.52 -0.24 -25.79
C ASP A 160 23.83 0.91 -26.53
N PHE A 161 24.51 1.54 -27.50
CA PHE A 161 24.01 2.73 -28.18
C PHE A 161 23.29 2.41 -29.49
N ALA A 162 24.01 1.95 -30.51
CA ALA A 162 23.45 1.78 -31.86
C ALA A 162 22.41 0.65 -31.92
N GLY A 163 22.76 -0.55 -31.43
CA GLY A 163 21.87 -1.72 -31.40
C GLY A 163 20.89 -1.76 -30.23
N GLY A 164 21.06 -0.88 -29.24
CA GLY A 164 20.30 -0.86 -27.99
C GLY A 164 19.45 0.39 -27.88
N GLY A 165 19.99 1.42 -27.24
CA GLY A 165 19.23 2.64 -26.92
C GLY A 165 18.61 3.34 -28.13
N LEU A 166 19.30 3.40 -29.28
CA LEU A 166 18.74 3.97 -30.51
C LEU A 166 17.59 3.10 -31.07
N VAL A 167 17.72 1.77 -31.00
CA VAL A 167 16.65 0.83 -31.39
C VAL A 167 15.44 0.95 -30.46
N CYS A 168 15.66 1.13 -29.15
CA CYS A 168 14.59 1.43 -28.18
C CYS A 168 13.83 2.68 -28.57
N PHE A 169 14.57 3.78 -28.80
CA PHE A 169 14.01 5.06 -29.15
C PHE A 169 13.20 4.97 -30.45
N LEU A 170 13.72 4.28 -31.47
CA LEU A 170 12.98 4.00 -32.69
C LEU A 170 11.69 3.21 -32.40
N GLY A 171 11.74 2.17 -31.58
CA GLY A 171 10.57 1.40 -31.18
C GLY A 171 9.52 2.24 -30.46
N ILE A 172 9.93 3.14 -29.57
CA ILE A 172 9.06 4.11 -28.89
C ILE A 172 8.39 5.03 -29.92
N VAL A 173 9.15 5.60 -30.86
CA VAL A 173 8.61 6.49 -31.89
C VAL A 173 7.61 5.77 -32.79
N LEU A 174 7.91 4.53 -33.20
CA LEU A 174 7.00 3.71 -34.00
C LEU A 174 5.70 3.39 -33.23
N ALA A 175 5.80 3.07 -31.94
CA ALA A 175 4.64 2.82 -31.09
C ALA A 175 3.81 4.10 -30.84
N LEU A 176 4.45 5.26 -30.64
CA LEU A 176 3.76 6.54 -30.54
C LEU A 176 3.04 6.91 -31.83
N PHE A 177 3.67 6.65 -32.98
CA PHE A 177 3.06 6.84 -34.29
C PHE A 177 1.85 5.93 -34.51
N GLU A 178 1.95 4.65 -34.15
CA GLU A 178 0.83 3.70 -34.20
C GLU A 178 -0.33 4.16 -33.28
N ARG A 179 0.00 4.49 -32.03
CA ARG A 179 -0.96 4.97 -31.02
C ARG A 179 -1.69 6.23 -31.45
N SER A 180 -1.07 7.06 -32.30
CA SER A 180 -1.74 8.24 -32.87
C SER A 180 -2.96 7.87 -33.71
N ASN A 181 -2.96 6.68 -34.32
CA ASN A 181 -4.06 6.13 -35.12
C ASN A 181 -5.00 5.26 -34.28
N THR A 182 -4.46 4.33 -33.50
CA THR A 182 -5.26 3.30 -32.79
C THR A 182 -5.74 3.73 -31.42
N LYS A 183 -5.10 4.75 -30.83
CA LYS A 183 -5.32 5.22 -29.46
C LYS A 183 -5.02 4.17 -28.37
N VAL A 184 -4.32 3.10 -28.70
CA VAL A 184 -3.93 2.04 -27.76
C VAL A 184 -2.41 1.96 -27.71
N GLY A 185 -1.87 1.67 -26.53
CA GLY A 185 -0.46 1.46 -26.31
C GLY A 185 -0.04 0.01 -26.60
N GLN A 186 1.25 -0.28 -26.44
CA GLN A 186 1.78 -1.63 -26.66
C GLN A 186 3.12 -1.83 -25.96
N VAL A 187 3.60 -3.07 -25.97
CA VAL A 187 4.95 -3.41 -25.50
C VAL A 187 5.94 -3.25 -26.66
N VAL A 188 7.02 -2.53 -26.43
CA VAL A 188 8.17 -2.44 -27.35
C VAL A 188 9.28 -3.33 -26.79
N GLU A 189 9.65 -4.39 -27.50
CA GLU A 189 10.75 -5.28 -27.12
C GLU A 189 12.00 -4.91 -27.93
N ALA A 190 12.98 -4.30 -27.26
CA ALA A 190 14.27 -3.94 -27.85
C ALA A 190 15.40 -4.71 -27.16
N ASN A 191 16.27 -5.33 -27.96
CA ASN A 191 17.44 -6.03 -27.45
C ASN A 191 18.71 -5.79 -28.27
N MET A 192 19.84 -5.71 -27.58
CA MET A 192 21.12 -5.35 -28.20
C MET A 192 21.65 -6.42 -29.15
N VAL A 193 21.38 -7.71 -28.88
CA VAL A 193 21.83 -8.80 -29.77
C VAL A 193 21.22 -8.65 -31.16
N ASP A 194 19.90 -8.54 -31.25
CA ASP A 194 19.20 -8.41 -32.53
C ASP A 194 19.49 -7.06 -33.18
N GLY A 195 19.54 -5.98 -32.40
CA GLY A 195 19.86 -4.65 -32.93
C GLY A 195 21.26 -4.56 -33.53
N SER A 196 22.28 -5.07 -32.84
CA SER A 196 23.63 -5.14 -33.40
C SER A 196 23.72 -6.08 -34.61
N ALA A 197 23.04 -7.23 -34.57
CA ALA A 197 22.99 -8.16 -35.71
C ALA A 197 22.34 -7.50 -36.94
N PHE A 198 21.29 -6.71 -36.73
CA PHE A 198 20.57 -6.00 -37.79
C PHE A 198 21.46 -4.93 -38.44
N ILE A 199 22.19 -4.13 -37.64
CA ILE A 199 23.14 -3.13 -38.17
C ILE A 199 24.22 -3.79 -39.03
N ALA A 200 24.60 -5.04 -38.74
CA ALA A 200 25.56 -5.81 -39.51
C ALA A 200 24.96 -6.58 -40.73
N THR A 201 23.77 -6.21 -41.21
CA THR A 201 23.10 -6.91 -42.32
C THR A 201 23.97 -6.97 -43.59
N LEU A 202 24.53 -5.83 -44.03
CA LEU A 202 25.36 -5.78 -45.24
C LEU A 202 26.60 -6.69 -45.14
N PRO A 203 27.49 -6.57 -44.14
CA PRO A 203 28.67 -7.43 -44.04
C PRO A 203 28.27 -8.91 -43.91
N ARG A 204 27.20 -9.23 -43.17
CA ARG A 204 26.68 -10.60 -43.04
C ARG A 204 26.24 -11.19 -44.37
N MET A 205 25.52 -10.44 -45.20
CA MET A 205 25.13 -10.90 -46.54
C MET A 205 26.36 -11.03 -47.46
N ALA A 206 27.31 -10.11 -47.33
CA ALA A 206 28.52 -10.08 -48.15
C ALA A 206 29.52 -11.20 -47.83
N LEU A 207 29.41 -11.91 -46.68
CA LEU A 207 30.23 -13.09 -46.35
C LEU A 207 30.16 -14.20 -47.42
N LYS A 208 29.12 -14.20 -48.26
CA LYS A 208 28.94 -15.16 -49.37
C LYS A 208 29.48 -14.65 -50.70
N THR A 209 30.20 -13.52 -50.70
CA THR A 209 30.67 -12.84 -51.90
C THR A 209 32.17 -12.52 -51.79
N PRO A 210 32.88 -12.33 -52.92
CA PRO A 210 34.29 -11.92 -52.90
C PRO A 210 34.58 -10.65 -52.10
N LEU A 211 33.57 -9.81 -51.87
CA LEU A 211 33.65 -8.58 -51.09
C LEU A 211 34.04 -8.85 -49.61
N TRP A 212 33.52 -9.93 -49.01
CA TRP A 212 33.66 -10.19 -47.57
C TRP A 212 33.78 -11.66 -47.15
N GLN A 213 34.03 -12.58 -48.09
CA GLN A 213 34.16 -14.01 -47.78
C GLN A 213 35.46 -14.42 -47.05
N GLY A 214 36.39 -13.47 -46.85
CA GLY A 214 37.66 -13.73 -46.19
C GLY A 214 37.58 -13.69 -44.67
N PRO A 215 38.57 -14.25 -43.95
CA PRO A 215 38.70 -14.06 -42.51
C PRO A 215 38.74 -12.58 -42.12
N LYS A 216 38.37 -12.27 -40.88
CA LYS A 216 38.50 -10.93 -40.28
C LYS A 216 39.86 -10.29 -40.61
N GLY A 217 39.86 -9.00 -40.95
CA GLY A 217 41.05 -8.20 -41.29
C GLY A 217 41.66 -8.52 -42.66
N THR A 218 40.91 -9.15 -43.56
CA THR A 218 41.37 -9.50 -44.93
C THR A 218 40.39 -9.11 -46.03
N ASN A 219 39.32 -8.40 -45.66
CA ASN A 219 38.22 -8.00 -46.52
C ASN A 219 38.34 -6.54 -46.93
N LEU A 220 37.38 -6.07 -47.73
CA LEU A 220 37.47 -4.74 -48.31
C LEU A 220 37.33 -3.62 -47.27
N LEU A 221 36.43 -3.75 -46.28
CA LEU A 221 36.14 -2.67 -45.31
C LEU A 221 36.49 -2.98 -43.84
N ASP A 222 37.29 -4.02 -43.57
CA ASP A 222 37.69 -4.43 -42.21
C ASP A 222 39.17 -4.15 -41.89
N GLY A 223 39.81 -3.30 -42.70
CA GLY A 223 41.25 -2.97 -42.62
C GLY A 223 42.15 -3.89 -43.46
N GLY A 224 41.61 -4.94 -44.11
CA GLY A 224 42.38 -5.79 -45.01
C GLY A 224 42.87 -5.09 -46.28
N CYS A 225 42.06 -4.19 -46.83
CA CYS A 225 42.35 -3.43 -48.04
C CYS A 225 43.30 -2.24 -47.77
N PRO A 226 44.45 -2.11 -48.46
CA PRO A 226 45.40 -1.01 -48.19
C PRO A 226 44.86 0.39 -48.49
N TYR A 227 43.86 0.50 -49.35
CA TYR A 227 43.20 1.78 -49.67
C TYR A 227 41.85 1.93 -48.95
N TYR A 228 41.63 1.14 -47.89
CA TYR A 228 40.58 1.31 -46.89
C TYR A 228 41.14 0.93 -45.50
N ASP A 229 42.01 1.77 -44.96
CA ASP A 229 42.70 1.54 -43.68
C ASP A 229 43.29 2.84 -43.10
N THR A 230 43.95 2.75 -41.95
CA THR A 230 44.69 3.82 -41.29
C THR A 230 46.20 3.67 -41.44
N TYR A 231 46.91 4.80 -41.53
CA TYR A 231 48.36 4.85 -41.67
C TYR A 231 48.99 5.83 -40.68
N GLU A 232 50.01 5.36 -39.97
CA GLU A 232 50.79 6.16 -39.02
C GLU A 232 51.65 7.19 -39.77
N THR A 233 51.65 8.43 -39.29
CA THR A 233 52.40 9.57 -39.83
C THR A 233 53.69 9.80 -39.03
N ARG A 234 54.54 10.73 -39.49
CA ARG A 234 55.85 11.01 -38.86
C ARG A 234 55.74 11.40 -37.37
N ASP A 235 54.66 12.07 -37.00
CA ASP A 235 54.38 12.54 -35.65
C ASP A 235 53.65 11.51 -34.76
N GLY A 236 53.58 10.24 -35.19
CA GLY A 236 52.92 9.16 -34.43
C GLY A 236 51.40 9.24 -34.40
N ARG A 237 50.81 10.14 -35.20
CA ARG A 237 49.36 10.26 -35.43
C ARG A 237 48.97 9.45 -36.67
N TYR A 238 47.69 9.52 -37.08
CA TYR A 238 47.17 8.67 -38.15
C TYR A 238 46.36 9.45 -39.19
N MET A 239 46.46 9.04 -40.45
CA MET A 239 45.51 9.36 -41.52
C MET A 239 44.63 8.14 -41.80
N ALA A 240 43.35 8.34 -42.06
CA ALA A 240 42.43 7.32 -42.58
C ALA A 240 42.33 7.48 -44.11
N VAL A 241 42.39 6.37 -44.82
CA VAL A 241 42.25 6.27 -46.28
C VAL A 241 41.02 5.44 -46.60
N GLY A 242 40.16 5.91 -47.52
CA GLY A 242 38.94 5.23 -47.96
C GLY A 242 38.72 5.27 -49.47
N ALA A 243 39.79 5.21 -50.27
CA ALA A 243 39.78 5.41 -51.72
C ALA A 243 39.39 4.14 -52.51
N LEU A 244 38.14 3.69 -52.34
CA LEU A 244 37.64 2.42 -52.90
C LEU A 244 37.40 2.46 -54.42
N GLU A 245 36.95 3.60 -54.94
CA GLU A 245 36.67 3.78 -56.36
C GLU A 245 37.95 4.11 -57.14
N PRO A 246 38.11 3.61 -58.40
CA PRO A 246 39.36 3.77 -59.16
C PRO A 246 39.84 5.23 -59.30
N GLN A 247 38.93 6.18 -59.49
CA GLN A 247 39.27 7.60 -59.64
C GLN A 247 39.77 8.23 -58.33
N PHE A 248 39.21 7.82 -57.19
CA PHE A 248 39.68 8.27 -55.87
C PHE A 248 41.03 7.64 -55.54
N PHE A 249 41.24 6.37 -55.92
CA PHE A 249 42.54 5.72 -55.82
C PHE A 249 43.61 6.42 -56.68
N ALA A 250 43.26 6.89 -57.88
CA ALA A 250 44.17 7.68 -58.71
C ALA A 250 44.51 9.03 -58.06
N ALA A 251 43.53 9.70 -57.43
CA ALA A 251 43.76 10.92 -56.66
C ALA A 251 44.67 10.67 -55.44
N LEU A 252 44.48 9.54 -54.74
CA LEU A 252 45.37 9.07 -53.67
C LEU A 252 46.81 8.90 -54.17
N LEU A 253 47.01 8.16 -55.26
CA LEU A 253 48.34 7.97 -55.84
C LEU A 253 49.00 9.31 -56.22
N LYS A 254 48.25 10.23 -56.81
CA LYS A 254 48.73 11.59 -57.12
C LYS A 254 49.16 12.36 -55.87
N GLY A 255 48.33 12.37 -54.82
CA GLY A 255 48.66 13.04 -53.55
C GLY A 255 49.86 12.40 -52.84
N LEU A 256 50.02 11.08 -52.95
CA LEU A 256 51.20 10.35 -52.46
C LEU A 256 52.43 10.50 -53.36
N SER A 257 52.29 11.14 -54.53
CA SER A 257 53.33 11.21 -55.56
C SER A 257 53.85 9.83 -55.99
N LEU A 258 52.95 8.84 -56.04
CA LEU A 258 53.26 7.47 -56.43
C LEU A 258 52.81 7.23 -57.89
N ASP A 259 53.74 6.88 -58.77
CA ASP A 259 53.45 6.61 -60.18
C ASP A 259 52.58 5.33 -60.32
N PRO A 260 51.38 5.38 -60.93
CA PRO A 260 50.55 4.21 -61.18
C PRO A 260 51.26 3.06 -61.92
N SER A 261 52.28 3.35 -62.74
CA SER A 261 53.05 2.34 -63.47
C SER A 261 54.00 1.52 -62.57
N SER A 262 54.27 2.00 -61.35
CA SER A 262 55.14 1.32 -60.38
C SER A 262 54.45 0.19 -59.60
N LEU A 263 53.14 0.00 -59.78
CA LEU A 263 52.38 -1.03 -59.08
C LEU A 263 52.73 -2.43 -59.66
N PRO A 264 52.92 -3.45 -58.81
CA PRO A 264 53.26 -4.80 -59.27
C PRO A 264 52.08 -5.56 -59.92
N GLY A 265 50.87 -4.99 -59.87
CA GLY A 265 49.65 -5.55 -60.45
C GLY A 265 48.44 -4.62 -60.27
N PRO A 266 47.24 -5.02 -60.76
CA PRO A 266 46.01 -4.26 -60.57
C PRO A 266 45.70 -4.06 -59.08
N ARG A 267 45.13 -2.90 -58.71
CA ARG A 267 44.80 -2.59 -57.30
C ARG A 267 43.84 -3.61 -56.66
N ASP A 268 42.93 -4.17 -57.46
CA ASP A 268 41.90 -5.12 -57.02
C ASP A 268 42.44 -6.56 -56.90
N ASP A 269 43.68 -6.81 -57.36
CA ASP A 269 44.39 -8.04 -57.08
C ASP A 269 44.95 -8.02 -55.65
N LYS A 270 44.43 -8.91 -54.80
CA LYS A 270 44.90 -9.04 -53.41
C LYS A 270 46.38 -9.42 -53.30
N GLY A 271 47.00 -9.99 -54.34
CA GLY A 271 48.45 -10.21 -54.40
C GLY A 271 49.25 -8.90 -54.39
N THR A 272 48.66 -7.80 -54.86
CA THR A 272 49.26 -6.46 -54.88
C THR A 272 49.18 -5.75 -53.52
N TRP A 273 48.25 -6.17 -52.65
CA TRP A 273 47.95 -5.47 -51.41
C TRP A 273 49.10 -5.37 -50.41
N PRO A 274 49.93 -6.43 -50.17
CA PRO A 274 51.08 -6.32 -49.28
C PRO A 274 52.07 -5.23 -49.70
N TRP A 275 52.31 -5.10 -51.01
CA TRP A 275 53.20 -4.06 -51.55
C TRP A 275 52.61 -2.67 -51.38
N LEU A 276 51.32 -2.49 -51.73
CA LEU A 276 50.62 -1.20 -51.55
C LEU A 276 50.65 -0.75 -50.09
N ARG A 277 50.33 -1.67 -49.17
CA ARG A 277 50.37 -1.41 -47.73
C ARG A 277 51.75 -0.95 -47.28
N GLN A 278 52.80 -1.70 -47.65
CA GLN A 278 54.18 -1.33 -47.31
C GLN A 278 54.56 0.06 -47.85
N LYS A 279 54.21 0.36 -49.11
CA LYS A 279 54.49 1.65 -49.73
C LYS A 279 53.71 2.79 -49.10
N PHE A 280 52.41 2.63 -48.88
CA PHE A 280 51.59 3.63 -48.21
C PHE A 280 52.12 3.89 -46.79
N THR A 281 52.43 2.84 -46.02
CA THR A 281 53.04 2.99 -44.68
C THR A 281 54.34 3.80 -44.74
N GLN A 282 55.23 3.49 -45.70
CA GLN A 282 56.48 4.23 -45.85
C GLN A 282 56.23 5.71 -46.21
N ILE A 283 55.35 5.97 -47.17
CA ILE A 283 55.08 7.33 -47.66
C ILE A 283 54.41 8.15 -46.56
N PHE A 284 53.34 7.65 -45.92
CA PHE A 284 52.64 8.38 -44.86
C PHE A 284 53.56 8.71 -43.68
N LYS A 285 54.54 7.87 -43.35
CA LYS A 285 55.57 8.18 -42.33
C LYS A 285 56.53 9.32 -42.69
N SER A 286 56.52 9.84 -43.92
CA SER A 286 57.44 10.91 -44.34
C SER A 286 57.01 12.33 -43.94
N LYS A 287 55.72 12.55 -43.63
CA LYS A 287 55.17 13.87 -43.22
C LYS A 287 54.31 13.75 -41.97
N THR A 288 54.05 14.86 -41.30
CA THR A 288 53.10 14.89 -40.17
C THR A 288 51.65 14.76 -40.65
N ARG A 289 50.72 14.42 -39.75
CA ARG A 289 49.29 14.37 -40.06
C ARG A 289 48.76 15.65 -40.68
N ASP A 290 49.07 16.81 -40.09
CA ASP A 290 48.57 18.11 -40.58
C ASP A 290 49.14 18.47 -41.96
N GLN A 291 50.36 18.04 -42.28
CA GLN A 291 50.94 18.19 -43.63
C GLN A 291 50.21 17.32 -44.66
N TRP A 292 49.79 16.11 -44.27
CA TRP A 292 48.96 15.25 -45.13
C TRP A 292 47.53 15.78 -45.29
N GLU A 293 46.93 16.27 -44.20
CA GLU A 293 45.64 16.97 -44.22
C GLU A 293 45.67 18.10 -45.25
N ALA A 294 46.69 18.97 -45.22
CA ALA A 294 46.84 20.05 -46.20
C ALA A 294 47.04 19.59 -47.66
N ILE A 295 47.60 18.39 -47.89
CA ILE A 295 47.79 17.83 -49.25
C ILE A 295 46.48 17.28 -49.82
N PHE A 296 45.67 16.66 -48.97
CA PHE A 296 44.46 15.97 -49.40
C PHE A 296 43.19 16.79 -49.22
N ASP A 297 43.24 17.88 -48.46
CA ASP A 297 42.12 18.81 -48.30
C ASP A 297 41.67 19.36 -49.66
N GLY A 298 40.35 19.41 -49.87
CA GLY A 298 39.73 19.78 -51.13
C GLY A 298 39.90 18.78 -52.29
N THR A 299 40.43 17.58 -52.06
CA THR A 299 40.59 16.53 -53.08
C THR A 299 39.65 15.35 -52.87
N ASP A 300 39.37 14.60 -53.94
CA ASP A 300 38.57 13.36 -53.89
C ASP A 300 39.40 12.12 -53.51
N ALA A 301 40.56 12.28 -52.86
CA ALA A 301 41.43 11.15 -52.51
C ALA A 301 40.91 10.30 -51.34
N CYS A 302 39.84 10.73 -50.67
CA CYS A 302 39.28 10.06 -49.48
C CYS A 302 40.32 9.84 -48.36
N VAL A 303 41.19 10.83 -48.12
CA VAL A 303 42.21 10.78 -47.07
C VAL A 303 41.96 11.89 -46.05
N VAL A 304 41.74 11.51 -44.79
CA VAL A 304 41.39 12.45 -43.72
C VAL A 304 42.19 12.18 -42.44
N PRO A 305 42.47 13.19 -41.61
CA PRO A 305 43.12 12.99 -40.32
C PRO A 305 42.24 12.18 -39.36
N VAL A 306 42.83 11.24 -38.61
CA VAL A 306 42.18 10.66 -37.45
C VAL A 306 42.30 11.65 -36.29
N LYS A 307 41.17 12.20 -35.84
CA LYS A 307 41.08 13.17 -34.73
C LYS A 307 40.73 12.46 -33.42
N THR A 308 41.19 13.03 -32.30
CA THR A 308 40.85 12.64 -30.93
C THR A 308 39.71 13.50 -30.38
N GLN A 309 39.08 13.07 -29.27
CA GLN A 309 38.00 13.86 -28.65
C GLN A 309 38.48 15.23 -28.15
N CYS A 310 39.68 15.30 -27.55
CA CYS A 310 40.29 16.56 -27.11
C CYS A 310 40.53 17.53 -28.28
N GLU A 311 40.86 17.01 -29.47
CA GLU A 311 40.99 17.84 -30.67
C GLU A 311 39.64 18.41 -31.13
N LEU A 312 38.56 17.63 -31.02
CA LEU A 312 37.22 18.14 -31.33
C LEU A 312 36.80 19.25 -30.35
N GLU A 313 37.03 19.05 -29.05
CA GLU A 313 36.72 20.03 -28.00
C GLU A 313 37.50 21.35 -28.19
N THR A 314 38.81 21.26 -28.48
CA THR A 314 39.67 22.45 -28.69
C THR A 314 39.40 23.19 -30.01
N GLN A 315 38.72 22.54 -30.98
CA GLN A 315 38.32 23.13 -32.26
C GLN A 315 36.88 23.67 -32.26
N ASP A 316 36.26 23.84 -31.09
CA ASP A 316 34.87 24.30 -30.93
C ASP A 316 33.86 23.45 -31.73
N TYR A 317 34.09 22.13 -31.79
CA TYR A 317 33.15 21.21 -32.42
C TYR A 317 31.86 21.13 -31.60
N GLN A 318 30.78 21.72 -32.14
CA GLN A 318 29.49 21.78 -31.47
C GLN A 318 28.71 20.46 -31.64
N GLN A 319 28.32 19.85 -30.51
CA GLN A 319 27.36 18.76 -30.52
C GLN A 319 26.01 19.25 -31.04
N ARG A 320 25.36 18.48 -31.93
CA ARG A 320 24.04 18.77 -32.48
C ARG A 320 23.09 17.59 -32.24
N PRO A 321 21.76 17.81 -32.24
CA PRO A 321 20.80 16.72 -32.30
C PRO A 321 21.14 15.77 -33.44
N ILE A 322 20.87 14.47 -33.25
CA ILE A 322 21.27 13.41 -34.19
C ILE A 322 20.61 13.56 -35.58
N VAL A 323 19.51 14.30 -35.69
CA VAL A 323 18.81 14.64 -36.93
C VAL A 323 18.36 16.10 -36.89
N THR A 324 18.34 16.78 -38.04
CA THR A 324 17.78 18.13 -38.20
C THR A 324 16.37 18.03 -38.83
N LEU A 325 15.35 18.50 -38.11
CA LEU A 325 13.99 18.66 -38.62
C LEU A 325 13.68 20.14 -38.87
N THR A 326 13.13 20.46 -40.04
CA THR A 326 12.98 21.85 -40.50
C THR A 326 11.78 22.58 -39.89
N ARG A 327 10.70 21.87 -39.55
CA ARG A 327 9.46 22.49 -39.02
C ARG A 327 9.23 22.26 -37.52
N SER A 328 9.81 21.19 -36.99
CA SER A 328 9.70 20.73 -35.60
C SER A 328 11.09 20.34 -35.07
N PRO A 329 12.03 21.30 -34.98
CA PRO A 329 13.40 21.03 -34.60
C PRO A 329 13.48 20.42 -33.19
N GLY A 330 14.52 19.63 -32.93
CA GLY A 330 14.85 19.19 -31.58
C GLY A 330 15.42 20.34 -30.75
N LEU A 331 15.59 20.10 -29.46
CA LEU A 331 16.20 21.06 -28.54
C LEU A 331 17.70 21.18 -28.81
N ALA A 332 18.25 22.40 -28.85
CA ALA A 332 19.68 22.64 -29.06
C ALA A 332 20.51 22.03 -27.92
N ILE A 333 21.73 21.56 -28.21
CA ILE A 333 22.69 21.08 -27.21
C ILE A 333 23.78 22.15 -27.08
N ALA A 334 23.66 23.07 -26.12
CA ALA A 334 24.54 24.25 -26.05
C ALA A 334 24.88 24.71 -24.63
N ALA A 335 26.11 25.24 -24.46
CA ALA A 335 26.61 25.87 -23.24
C ALA A 335 25.91 27.20 -22.94
N ASP A 336 25.85 28.10 -23.93
CA ASP A 336 25.52 29.51 -23.74
C ASP A 336 24.62 30.07 -24.88
N ALA A 337 23.48 29.41 -25.17
CA ALA A 337 22.60 29.81 -26.28
C ALA A 337 21.76 31.09 -26.03
N ALA A 338 22.36 32.13 -25.43
CA ALA A 338 21.71 33.41 -25.18
C ALA A 338 22.10 34.52 -26.18
N SER A 339 23.04 34.32 -27.11
CA SER A 339 23.59 35.43 -27.92
C SER A 339 23.57 35.26 -29.44
N SER A 340 23.00 34.20 -30.02
CA SER A 340 22.85 34.14 -31.49
C SER A 340 21.40 33.97 -31.90
N THR A 341 20.95 34.88 -32.75
CA THR A 341 19.83 34.70 -33.68
C THR A 341 20.14 33.62 -34.74
N SER A 342 20.94 32.59 -34.39
CA SER A 342 21.30 31.56 -35.35
C SER A 342 20.04 30.79 -35.75
N ASP A 343 19.87 30.70 -37.06
CA ASP A 343 18.64 30.25 -37.68
C ASP A 343 18.21 28.87 -37.18
N VAL A 344 16.98 28.81 -36.65
CA VAL A 344 16.22 27.56 -36.42
C VAL A 344 16.25 26.62 -37.66
N VAL A 345 16.58 27.17 -38.84
CA VAL A 345 16.86 26.48 -40.10
C VAL A 345 17.90 25.34 -39.99
N ARG A 346 18.75 25.30 -38.95
CA ARG A 346 19.71 24.20 -38.72
C ARG A 346 19.24 23.10 -37.76
N GLY A 347 17.99 23.13 -37.29
CA GLY A 347 17.43 22.08 -36.43
C GLY A 347 17.72 22.24 -34.93
N GLN A 348 18.08 23.46 -34.51
CA GLN A 348 18.41 23.80 -33.12
C GLN A 348 17.30 24.71 -32.56
N GLY A 349 16.40 24.17 -31.75
CA GLY A 349 15.40 24.95 -31.00
C GLY A 349 15.97 25.48 -29.66
N PRO A 350 15.31 26.44 -28.99
CA PRO A 350 15.74 26.91 -27.66
C PRO A 350 15.73 25.75 -26.66
N GLY A 351 16.78 25.61 -25.84
CA GLY A 351 16.88 24.53 -24.85
C GLY A 351 17.85 24.86 -23.71
N ASP A 352 17.71 24.15 -22.59
CA ASP A 352 18.50 24.34 -21.36
C ASP A 352 20.01 24.15 -21.59
N SER A 353 20.82 24.86 -20.80
CA SER A 353 22.29 24.84 -20.82
C SER A 353 22.83 23.43 -20.53
N GLY A 354 23.43 22.81 -21.54
CA GLY A 354 24.31 21.66 -21.40
C GLY A 354 25.56 21.96 -22.22
N GLN A 355 26.71 22.14 -21.56
CA GLN A 355 27.90 22.71 -22.19
C GLN A 355 28.58 21.74 -23.16
N GLY A 356 27.98 21.44 -24.31
CA GLY A 356 28.54 20.80 -25.52
C GLY A 356 29.10 19.37 -25.37
N TRP A 357 29.86 19.13 -24.32
CA TRP A 357 30.62 17.94 -23.96
C TRP A 357 30.77 17.77 -22.43
N VAL A 358 30.36 18.76 -21.61
CA VAL A 358 30.39 18.69 -20.14
C VAL A 358 29.08 18.10 -19.61
N SER A 359 29.17 17.00 -18.88
CA SER A 359 28.02 16.40 -18.17
C SER A 359 27.94 16.91 -16.73
N SER A 360 26.79 17.47 -16.34
CA SER A 360 26.37 17.48 -14.94
C SER A 360 25.54 16.21 -14.70
N GLY A 361 25.96 15.37 -13.74
CA GLY A 361 25.14 14.24 -13.33
C GLY A 361 23.79 14.73 -12.78
N LEU A 362 22.73 13.93 -12.95
CA LEU A 362 21.44 14.20 -12.30
C LEU A 362 21.49 13.72 -10.85
N GLU A 363 21.22 14.64 -9.92
CA GLU A 363 21.06 14.27 -8.52
C GLU A 363 19.73 13.54 -8.34
N PRO A 364 19.70 12.36 -7.70
CA PRO A 364 18.44 11.67 -7.39
C PRO A 364 17.47 12.60 -6.67
N GLY A 365 16.19 12.55 -7.04
CA GLY A 365 15.16 13.44 -6.49
C GLY A 365 15.11 14.84 -7.11
N TYR A 366 16.07 15.22 -7.96
CA TYR A 366 16.11 16.56 -8.54
C TYR A 366 14.90 16.86 -9.43
N GLY A 367 14.14 17.86 -9.00
CA GLY A 367 12.98 18.44 -9.69
C GLY A 367 11.82 17.47 -9.94
N GLY A 368 11.75 16.39 -9.14
CA GLY A 368 10.67 15.41 -9.21
C GLY A 368 9.33 15.94 -8.72
N ASP A 369 9.33 16.78 -7.68
CA ASP A 369 8.12 17.33 -7.06
C ASP A 369 7.37 18.24 -8.05
N GLU A 370 8.07 19.04 -8.85
CA GLU A 370 7.48 19.90 -9.88
C GLU A 370 6.84 19.07 -10.99
N VAL A 371 7.44 17.94 -11.36
CA VAL A 371 6.87 17.04 -12.37
C VAL A 371 5.63 16.34 -11.82
N LEU A 372 5.67 15.83 -10.58
CA LEU A 372 4.50 15.22 -9.95
C LEU A 372 3.35 16.23 -9.77
N SER A 373 3.68 17.47 -9.41
CA SER A 373 2.71 18.58 -9.33
C SER A 373 2.13 18.91 -10.71
N ALA A 374 2.95 19.00 -11.76
CA ALA A 374 2.50 19.30 -13.11
C ALA A 374 1.66 18.17 -13.74
N TRP A 375 2.03 16.90 -13.48
CA TRP A 375 1.31 15.75 -14.03
C TRP A 375 0.00 15.48 -13.29
N LEU A 376 -0.01 15.60 -11.96
CA LEU A 376 -1.07 15.05 -11.11
C LEU A 376 -1.65 16.05 -10.10
N GLY A 377 -1.11 17.26 -9.99
CA GLY A 377 -1.45 18.21 -8.93
C GLY A 377 -0.96 17.78 -7.54
N TRP A 378 -0.04 16.83 -7.46
CA TRP A 378 0.41 16.25 -6.21
C TRP A 378 1.32 17.17 -5.41
N THR A 379 1.19 17.11 -4.08
CA THR A 379 2.07 17.78 -3.13
C THR A 379 2.58 16.81 -2.05
N GLU A 380 3.83 17.00 -1.64
CA GLU A 380 4.41 16.25 -0.52
C GLU A 380 3.64 16.54 0.78
N GLY A 381 3.48 15.51 1.62
CA GLY A 381 2.70 15.57 2.86
C GLY A 381 1.21 15.34 2.64
N THR A 382 0.70 15.58 1.43
CA THR A 382 -0.70 15.34 1.04
C THR A 382 -0.84 14.02 0.29
N ASN A 383 -0.16 13.89 -0.85
CA ASN A 383 -0.32 12.76 -1.77
C ASN A 383 0.79 11.71 -1.61
N TYR A 384 1.98 12.13 -1.21
CA TYR A 384 3.13 11.27 -0.97
C TYR A 384 3.98 11.80 0.18
N SER A 385 4.81 10.95 0.76
CA SER A 385 5.80 11.33 1.78
C SER A 385 7.13 10.64 1.53
N ARG A 386 8.23 11.25 1.97
CA ARG A 386 9.56 10.65 1.94
C ARG A 386 9.77 9.73 3.14
N ARG A 387 10.03 8.43 2.89
CA ARG A 387 10.38 7.42 3.89
C ARG A 387 11.61 6.65 3.44
N ASP A 388 12.59 6.48 4.32
CA ASP A 388 13.85 5.80 4.01
C ASP A 388 14.53 6.29 2.71
N GLY A 389 14.47 7.62 2.47
CA GLY A 389 15.04 8.25 1.27
C GLY A 389 14.25 8.03 -0.03
N GLY A 390 13.03 7.49 0.01
CA GLY A 390 12.17 7.30 -1.16
C GLY A 390 10.76 7.86 -0.96
N LEU A 391 10.12 8.27 -2.05
CA LEU A 391 8.70 8.64 -2.06
C LEU A 391 7.84 7.39 -1.90
N GLU A 392 6.88 7.46 -1.00
CA GLU A 392 5.80 6.49 -0.84
C GLU A 392 4.46 7.21 -1.00
N CYS A 393 3.50 6.57 -1.69
CA CYS A 393 2.15 7.10 -1.78
C CYS A 393 1.55 7.17 -0.38
N LYS A 394 1.02 8.34 -0.02
CA LYS A 394 0.19 8.50 1.17
C LYS A 394 -1.20 8.07 0.77
N GLY A 395 -1.40 6.76 0.60
CA GLY A 395 -2.75 6.23 0.48
C GLY A 395 -3.55 6.74 1.68
N LEU A 396 -4.55 7.59 1.44
CA LEU A 396 -5.54 7.90 2.47
C LEU A 396 -6.12 6.53 2.84
N LEU A 397 -5.87 6.05 4.06
CA LEU A 397 -6.25 4.71 4.52
C LEU A 397 -7.72 4.37 4.17
N LEU A 398 -8.57 5.40 4.08
CA LEU A 398 -9.96 5.34 3.62
C LEU A 398 -10.13 4.91 2.15
N GLN A 399 -9.31 5.42 1.23
CA GLN A 399 -9.35 5.01 -0.17
C GLN A 399 -8.87 3.55 -0.31
N GLU A 400 -7.80 3.17 0.39
CA GLU A 400 -7.32 1.78 0.38
C GLU A 400 -8.37 0.81 0.92
N ILE A 401 -8.99 1.13 2.06
CA ILE A 401 -9.98 0.25 2.66
C ILE A 401 -11.25 0.16 1.82
N SER A 402 -11.68 1.26 1.18
CA SER A 402 -12.83 1.28 0.27
C SER A 402 -12.57 0.53 -1.03
N ARG A 403 -11.33 0.58 -1.54
CA ARG A 403 -10.89 -0.20 -2.72
C ARG A 403 -10.81 -1.69 -2.40
N LYS A 404 -10.25 -2.08 -1.24
CA LYS A 404 -10.26 -3.48 -0.81
C LYS A 404 -11.68 -3.98 -0.55
N ALA A 405 -12.54 -3.15 0.04
CA ALA A 405 -13.95 -3.50 0.24
C ALA A 405 -14.69 -3.69 -1.10
N SER A 406 -14.37 -2.92 -2.15
CA SER A 406 -14.98 -3.06 -3.47
C SER A 406 -14.57 -4.30 -4.26
N GLU A 407 -13.55 -5.03 -3.79
CA GLU A 407 -13.26 -6.40 -4.29
C GLU A 407 -14.39 -7.37 -3.91
N SER A 408 -15.19 -7.05 -2.88
CA SER A 408 -16.45 -7.76 -2.57
C SER A 408 -17.54 -7.41 -3.58
N SER A 409 -18.31 -8.42 -4.01
CA SER A 409 -19.44 -8.25 -4.92
C SER A 409 -20.62 -7.44 -4.37
N THR A 410 -20.64 -7.18 -3.05
CA THR A 410 -21.75 -6.55 -2.32
C THR A 410 -21.50 -5.10 -1.93
N PHE A 411 -20.25 -4.64 -1.91
CA PHE A 411 -19.90 -3.28 -1.50
C PHE A 411 -20.43 -2.25 -2.52
N PRO A 412 -21.05 -1.14 -2.09
CA PRO A 412 -21.51 -0.09 -2.99
C PRO A 412 -20.36 0.50 -3.81
N ARG A 413 -20.44 0.43 -5.14
CA ARG A 413 -19.35 0.89 -6.03
C ARG A 413 -19.13 2.40 -5.95
N GLU A 414 -20.19 3.16 -5.71
CA GLU A 414 -20.14 4.60 -5.52
C GLU A 414 -19.25 5.00 -4.33
N CYS A 415 -19.19 4.17 -3.29
CA CYS A 415 -18.38 4.44 -2.10
C CYS A 415 -16.87 4.41 -2.37
N THR A 416 -16.39 3.70 -3.40
CA THR A 416 -14.96 3.59 -3.70
C THR A 416 -14.32 4.94 -4.01
N ASN A 417 -15.09 5.89 -4.55
CA ASN A 417 -14.62 7.22 -4.96
C ASN A 417 -15.07 8.34 -4.01
N TRP A 418 -15.73 8.01 -2.90
CA TRP A 418 -16.26 8.99 -1.96
C TRP A 418 -15.37 9.24 -0.75
N GLY A 419 -14.13 8.74 -0.77
CA GLY A 419 -13.13 9.05 0.25
C GLY A 419 -12.92 10.57 0.41
N ASP A 420 -13.00 11.32 -0.70
CA ASP A 420 -12.79 12.77 -0.73
C ASP A 420 -13.95 13.56 -0.08
N LEU A 421 -15.09 12.91 0.19
CA LEU A 421 -16.16 13.51 0.99
C LEU A 421 -15.83 13.55 2.48
N VAL A 422 -14.80 12.84 2.93
CA VAL A 422 -14.40 12.78 4.33
C VAL A 422 -13.17 13.65 4.55
N THR A 423 -13.33 14.71 5.35
CA THR A 423 -12.22 15.55 5.80
C THR A 423 -11.79 15.15 7.19
N TYR A 424 -10.49 14.88 7.35
CA TYR A 424 -9.88 14.60 8.64
C TYR A 424 -9.29 15.88 9.24
N GLN A 425 -9.57 16.11 10.52
CA GLN A 425 -9.00 17.21 11.32
C GLN A 425 -8.51 16.69 12.67
N GLY A 426 -7.76 17.49 13.42
CA GLY A 426 -7.22 17.12 14.73
C GLY A 426 -5.75 17.47 14.83
N THR A 427 -5.11 17.05 15.92
CA THR A 427 -3.68 17.27 16.10
C THR A 427 -2.84 16.47 15.10
N ALA A 428 -1.71 17.05 14.68
CA ALA A 428 -0.79 16.41 13.74
C ALA A 428 0.01 15.26 14.36
N SER A 429 0.22 15.30 15.69
CA SER A 429 0.99 14.30 16.43
C SER A 429 0.06 13.36 17.23
N PRO A 430 0.31 12.05 17.26
CA PRO A 430 -0.50 11.10 18.03
C PRO A 430 -0.61 11.47 19.50
N SER A 431 -1.78 11.39 20.12
CA SER A 431 -1.94 11.78 21.54
C SER A 431 -1.49 10.68 22.50
N ILE A 432 -1.92 9.44 22.23
CA ILE A 432 -1.73 8.29 23.11
C ILE A 432 -0.36 7.64 22.83
N PRO A 433 0.47 7.36 23.85
CA PRO A 433 1.79 6.73 23.66
C PRO A 433 1.70 5.23 23.40
N ILE A 434 1.11 4.85 22.26
CA ILE A 434 1.12 3.49 21.71
C ILE A 434 1.71 3.49 20.30
N ASN A 435 2.50 2.49 19.96
CA ASN A 435 3.20 2.39 18.66
C ASN A 435 2.23 2.11 17.50
N TRP A 436 1.15 1.39 17.74
CA TRP A 436 0.11 1.14 16.75
C TRP A 436 -0.67 2.42 16.44
N ARG A 437 -0.96 2.64 15.16
CA ARG A 437 -1.68 3.82 14.63
C ARG A 437 -3.18 3.79 14.94
N LEU A 438 -3.53 3.73 16.23
CA LEU A 438 -4.89 3.53 16.70
C LEU A 438 -5.81 4.69 16.29
N ALA A 439 -5.32 5.93 16.38
CA ALA A 439 -6.06 7.14 16.02
C ALA A 439 -6.50 7.10 14.56
N GLU A 440 -5.60 6.78 13.64
CA GLU A 440 -5.90 6.66 12.22
C GLU A 440 -6.77 5.44 11.93
N SER A 441 -6.60 4.34 12.66
CA SER A 441 -7.43 3.15 12.49
C SER A 441 -8.90 3.43 12.78
N VAL A 442 -9.22 4.05 13.92
CA VAL A 442 -10.61 4.36 14.32
C VAL A 442 -11.19 5.48 13.47
N ALA A 443 -10.41 6.52 13.13
CA ALA A 443 -10.85 7.59 12.26
C ALA A 443 -11.15 7.09 10.84
N THR A 444 -10.33 6.17 10.31
CA THR A 444 -10.57 5.53 9.01
C THR A 444 -11.84 4.70 9.02
N LEU A 445 -12.06 3.89 10.06
CA LEU A 445 -13.29 3.11 10.22
C LEU A 445 -14.54 3.99 10.30
N LYS A 446 -14.48 5.10 11.04
CA LYS A 446 -15.56 6.11 11.08
C LYS A 446 -15.75 6.80 9.72
N GLY A 447 -14.69 6.96 8.93
CA GLY A 447 -14.78 7.43 7.54
C GLY A 447 -15.51 6.45 6.64
N LEU A 448 -15.20 5.15 6.75
CA LEU A 448 -15.91 4.10 6.03
C LEU A 448 -17.39 4.05 6.43
N GLU A 449 -17.68 4.14 7.73
CA GLU A 449 -19.04 4.22 8.25
C GLU A 449 -19.79 5.43 7.67
N ALA A 450 -19.16 6.61 7.64
CA ALA A 450 -19.74 7.83 7.06
C ALA A 450 -20.06 7.69 5.57
N VAL A 451 -19.16 7.10 4.79
CA VAL A 451 -19.35 6.85 3.36
C VAL A 451 -20.51 5.88 3.11
N LEU A 452 -20.63 4.82 3.93
CA LEU A 452 -21.75 3.88 3.87
C LEU A 452 -23.08 4.51 4.31
N ILE A 453 -23.06 5.42 5.30
CA ILE A 453 -24.24 6.20 5.69
C ILE A 453 -24.70 7.09 4.52
N ASN A 454 -23.78 7.80 3.86
CA ASN A 454 -24.10 8.59 2.66
C ASN A 454 -24.73 7.73 1.56
N ALA A 455 -24.19 6.53 1.30
CA ALA A 455 -24.76 5.62 0.31
C ALA A 455 -26.14 5.11 0.71
N LEU A 456 -26.34 4.74 1.97
CA LEU A 456 -27.66 4.35 2.48
C LEU A 456 -28.66 5.49 2.34
N VAL A 457 -28.26 6.71 2.70
CA VAL A 457 -29.10 7.90 2.62
C VAL A 457 -29.49 8.21 1.18
N GLN A 458 -28.55 8.16 0.26
CA GLN A 458 -28.82 8.34 -1.17
C GLN A 458 -29.78 7.27 -1.69
N ARG A 459 -29.53 5.99 -1.38
CA ARG A 459 -30.36 4.88 -1.90
C ARG A 459 -31.75 4.80 -1.28
N LYS A 460 -31.91 5.17 0.00
CA LYS A 460 -33.21 5.07 0.71
C LYS A 460 -34.04 6.35 0.59
N TYR A 461 -33.40 7.51 0.65
CA TYR A 461 -34.08 8.81 0.74
C TYR A 461 -33.90 9.70 -0.49
N GLY A 462 -33.04 9.32 -1.45
CA GLY A 462 -32.79 10.11 -2.66
C GLY A 462 -31.95 11.37 -2.42
N GLU A 463 -31.26 11.45 -1.30
CA GLU A 463 -30.47 12.61 -0.89
C GLU A 463 -29.03 12.52 -1.39
N GLU A 464 -28.50 13.61 -1.94
CA GLU A 464 -27.11 13.66 -2.42
C GLU A 464 -26.11 13.49 -1.26
N PRO A 465 -24.98 12.80 -1.49
CA PRO A 465 -24.00 12.52 -0.44
C PRO A 465 -23.39 13.83 0.07
N LYS A 466 -23.17 13.90 1.37
CA LYS A 466 -22.75 15.14 2.06
C LYS A 466 -21.29 15.05 2.48
N PRO A 467 -20.55 16.18 2.51
CA PRO A 467 -19.22 16.21 3.10
C PRO A 467 -19.31 15.93 4.60
N VAL A 468 -18.33 15.22 5.14
CA VAL A 468 -18.27 14.76 6.52
C VAL A 468 -16.94 15.15 7.13
N VAL A 469 -16.96 15.60 8.38
CA VAL A 469 -15.75 15.89 9.14
C VAL A 469 -15.55 14.83 10.21
N ILE A 470 -14.32 14.32 10.31
CA ILE A 470 -13.89 13.40 11.37
C ILE A 470 -12.68 14.02 12.07
N ASN A 471 -12.83 14.28 13.37
CA ASN A 471 -11.71 14.71 14.19
C ASN A 471 -10.97 13.48 14.75
N THR A 472 -9.67 13.35 14.48
CA THR A 472 -8.83 12.21 14.87
C THR A 472 -8.57 12.13 16.37
N ASP A 473 -8.53 13.27 17.07
CA ASP A 473 -8.46 13.31 18.54
C ASP A 473 -9.78 12.85 19.16
N HIS A 474 -10.90 13.36 18.63
CA HIS A 474 -12.24 12.95 19.06
C HIS A 474 -12.46 11.44 18.83
N ALA A 475 -12.08 10.93 17.66
CA ALA A 475 -12.26 9.53 17.29
C ALA A 475 -11.56 8.56 18.26
N GLN A 476 -10.43 8.95 18.86
CA GLN A 476 -9.74 8.14 19.86
C GLN A 476 -10.58 7.92 21.12
N LEU A 477 -11.46 8.85 21.49
CA LEU A 477 -12.36 8.67 22.64
C LEU A 477 -13.35 7.52 22.44
N PHE A 478 -13.63 7.13 21.18
CA PHE A 478 -14.60 6.07 20.89
C PHE A 478 -14.18 4.72 21.46
N PHE A 479 -12.93 4.29 21.25
CA PHE A 479 -12.47 3.00 21.75
C PHE A 479 -12.20 2.96 23.27
N MET A 480 -12.35 4.10 23.94
CA MET A 480 -12.24 4.21 25.39
C MET A 480 -13.52 4.80 26.00
N SER A 481 -14.65 4.83 25.28
CA SER A 481 -15.83 5.60 25.71
C SER A 481 -16.38 5.16 27.06
N SER A 482 -16.36 3.86 27.35
CA SER A 482 -16.74 3.31 28.66
C SER A 482 -15.83 3.75 29.82
N LEU A 483 -14.63 4.24 29.53
CA LEU A 483 -13.67 4.78 30.51
C LEU A 483 -13.73 6.30 30.61
N MET A 484 -14.46 6.98 29.72
CA MET A 484 -14.53 8.44 29.61
C MET A 484 -15.82 9.04 30.18
N LEU A 485 -16.78 8.22 30.59
CA LEU A 485 -18.08 8.69 31.05
C LEU A 485 -18.07 9.22 32.49
N GLU A 486 -18.98 10.15 32.77
CA GLU A 486 -19.27 10.64 34.11
C GLU A 486 -20.75 10.57 34.42
N ILE A 487 -21.11 10.21 35.65
CA ILE A 487 -22.50 10.25 36.13
C ILE A 487 -22.68 11.43 37.09
N ASN A 488 -23.70 12.23 36.83
CA ASN A 488 -23.99 13.51 37.47
C ASN A 488 -22.78 14.46 37.44
N PRO A 489 -22.29 14.80 36.24
CA PRO A 489 -21.09 15.60 36.06
C PRO A 489 -21.28 17.04 36.57
N ASP A 490 -20.20 17.63 37.09
CA ASP A 490 -20.09 19.09 37.15
C ASP A 490 -19.68 19.61 35.76
N LEU A 491 -20.62 20.25 35.08
CA LEU A 491 -20.44 20.72 33.70
C LEU A 491 -19.43 21.88 33.59
N ASN A 492 -19.10 22.54 34.69
CA ASN A 492 -18.09 23.61 34.72
C ASN A 492 -16.68 23.09 35.03
N ALA A 493 -16.54 21.82 35.40
CA ALA A 493 -15.27 21.19 35.73
C ALA A 493 -14.65 20.47 34.52
N THR A 494 -13.33 20.27 34.55
CA THR A 494 -12.62 19.42 33.60
C THR A 494 -13.14 17.98 33.64
N VAL A 495 -13.09 17.29 32.50
CA VAL A 495 -13.52 15.89 32.39
C VAL A 495 -12.74 15.01 33.37
N THR A 496 -13.47 14.40 34.31
CA THR A 496 -12.99 13.51 35.36
C THR A 496 -13.85 12.25 35.36
N PRO A 497 -13.52 11.25 34.51
CA PRO A 497 -14.37 10.08 34.33
C PRO A 497 -14.64 9.34 35.65
N THR A 498 -15.88 8.88 35.82
CA THR A 498 -16.26 8.07 36.98
C THR A 498 -15.59 6.69 36.87
N PRO A 499 -14.78 6.27 37.87
CA PRO A 499 -14.15 4.96 37.81
C PRO A 499 -15.17 3.83 37.65
N ILE A 500 -14.89 2.86 36.78
CA ILE A 500 -15.80 1.73 36.51
C ILE A 500 -16.25 1.03 37.81
N ARG A 501 -15.37 0.91 38.80
CA ARG A 501 -15.70 0.33 40.09
C ARG A 501 -16.79 1.12 40.84
N GLU A 502 -16.71 2.45 40.82
CA GLU A 502 -17.73 3.31 41.42
C GLU A 502 -19.07 3.19 40.69
N LEU A 503 -19.07 2.96 39.37
CA LEU A 503 -20.29 2.66 38.61
C LEU A 503 -21.02 1.43 39.17
N THR A 504 -20.27 0.39 39.52
CA THR A 504 -20.82 -0.87 40.04
C THR A 504 -21.10 -0.87 41.54
N GLU A 505 -20.55 0.08 42.31
CA GLU A 505 -20.77 0.18 43.77
C GLU A 505 -21.81 1.27 44.10
N LYS A 506 -21.57 2.52 43.67
CA LYS A 506 -22.42 3.68 43.96
C LYS A 506 -23.74 3.65 43.19
N TYR A 507 -23.72 3.12 41.96
CA TYR A 507 -24.90 3.06 41.09
C TYR A 507 -25.42 1.62 40.90
N ALA A 508 -25.10 0.72 41.84
CA ALA A 508 -25.51 -0.69 41.83
C ALA A 508 -27.04 -0.89 41.74
N LYS A 509 -27.82 0.06 42.28
CA LYS A 509 -29.30 0.07 42.15
C LYS A 509 -29.75 0.06 40.69
N TYR A 510 -29.03 0.80 39.83
CA TYR A 510 -29.35 0.97 38.41
C TYR A 510 -28.64 -0.06 37.53
N PHE A 511 -27.43 -0.46 37.94
CA PHE A 511 -26.60 -1.44 37.23
C PHE A 511 -26.18 -2.55 38.21
N PRO A 512 -27.06 -3.51 38.52
CA PRO A 512 -26.76 -4.59 39.45
C PRO A 512 -25.49 -5.34 39.06
N ASN A 513 -24.69 -5.76 40.06
CA ASN A 513 -23.42 -6.43 39.81
C ASN A 513 -23.62 -7.76 39.05
N GLY A 514 -23.05 -7.85 37.84
CA GLY A 514 -23.08 -9.02 36.97
C GLY A 514 -21.89 -9.97 37.12
N ASP A 515 -20.97 -9.72 38.06
CA ASP A 515 -19.83 -10.59 38.37
C ASP A 515 -20.24 -11.82 39.20
N LEU A 516 -21.06 -12.69 38.59
CA LEU A 516 -21.64 -13.88 39.25
C LEU A 516 -20.58 -14.89 39.72
N HIS A 517 -19.38 -14.84 39.14
CA HIS A 517 -18.28 -15.75 39.45
C HIS A 517 -17.14 -15.06 40.21
N GLN A 518 -17.36 -13.86 40.76
CA GLN A 518 -16.38 -13.16 41.59
C GLN A 518 -15.02 -13.02 40.90
N MET A 519 -14.99 -12.80 39.59
CA MET A 519 -13.75 -12.62 38.83
C MET A 519 -12.91 -11.47 39.39
N ALA A 520 -13.56 -10.41 39.89
CA ALA A 520 -12.88 -9.22 40.40
C ALA A 520 -12.66 -9.22 41.93
N SER A 521 -13.01 -10.29 42.66
CA SER A 521 -13.00 -10.28 44.14
C SER A 521 -11.60 -10.15 44.77
N SER A 522 -10.55 -10.63 44.11
CA SER A 522 -9.16 -10.55 44.59
C SER A 522 -8.20 -10.15 43.46
N LEU A 523 -7.02 -9.62 43.81
CA LEU A 523 -5.97 -9.31 42.84
C LEU A 523 -5.50 -10.58 42.12
N TYR A 524 -5.42 -11.69 42.85
CA TYR A 524 -5.09 -13.01 42.33
C TYR A 524 -6.05 -13.48 41.24
N ARG A 525 -7.37 -13.37 41.45
CA ARG A 525 -8.35 -13.77 40.44
C ARG A 525 -8.29 -12.89 39.19
N ARG A 526 -8.01 -11.59 39.34
CA ARG A 526 -7.78 -10.66 38.22
C ARG A 526 -6.51 -10.99 37.44
N ALA A 527 -5.46 -11.47 38.11
CA ALA A 527 -4.20 -11.87 37.48
C ALA A 527 -4.37 -13.04 36.49
N THR A 528 -5.45 -13.82 36.58
CA THR A 528 -5.78 -14.87 35.60
C THR A 528 -5.86 -14.36 34.16
N SER A 529 -6.16 -13.08 33.94
CA SER A 529 -6.23 -12.49 32.60
C SER A 529 -4.96 -11.70 32.28
N ASN A 530 -3.94 -12.37 31.75
CA ASN A 530 -2.62 -11.79 31.53
C ASN A 530 -1.73 -12.63 30.61
N ILE A 531 -0.56 -12.08 30.26
CA ILE A 531 0.49 -12.77 29.49
C ILE A 531 1.61 -13.26 30.41
N TYR A 532 2.02 -14.50 30.22
CA TYR A 532 3.12 -15.11 30.98
C TYR A 532 4.11 -15.82 30.06
N LYS A 533 5.38 -15.87 30.49
CA LYS A 533 6.45 -16.56 29.77
C LYS A 533 6.31 -18.07 29.95
N THR A 534 6.52 -18.82 28.87
CA THR A 534 6.49 -20.29 28.87
C THR A 534 7.91 -20.88 28.90
N LYS A 535 8.00 -22.19 29.14
CA LYS A 535 9.27 -22.93 29.29
C LYS A 535 10.21 -22.80 28.09
N ASP A 536 9.65 -22.76 26.90
CA ASP A 536 10.32 -22.64 25.61
C ASP A 536 10.68 -21.20 25.24
N GLY A 537 10.49 -20.24 26.16
CA GLY A 537 10.83 -18.83 25.95
C GLY A 537 9.82 -18.06 25.11
N ARG A 538 8.69 -18.68 24.75
CA ARG A 538 7.54 -18.03 24.13
C ARG A 538 6.66 -17.34 25.18
N TRP A 539 5.57 -16.74 24.71
CA TRP A 539 4.60 -16.02 25.54
C TRP A 539 3.22 -16.62 25.32
N PHE A 540 2.46 -16.75 26.41
CA PHE A 540 1.13 -17.33 26.40
C PHE A 540 0.16 -16.44 27.15
N HIS A 541 -0.96 -16.09 26.51
CA HIS A 541 -2.02 -15.32 27.11
C HIS A 541 -3.10 -16.26 27.64
N ILE A 542 -3.36 -16.20 28.95
CA ILE A 542 -4.47 -16.87 29.63
C ILE A 542 -5.54 -15.83 29.99
N HIS A 543 -6.83 -16.19 29.94
CA HIS A 543 -7.92 -15.26 30.24
C HIS A 543 -8.98 -15.88 31.16
N GLY A 544 -9.53 -15.06 32.06
CA GLY A 544 -10.51 -15.46 33.07
C GLY A 544 -11.97 -15.49 32.58
N SER A 545 -12.28 -14.93 31.41
CA SER A 545 -13.58 -15.11 30.71
C SER A 545 -14.85 -14.90 31.56
N LEU A 546 -14.87 -13.90 32.45
CA LEU A 546 -15.93 -13.64 33.45
C LEU A 546 -16.18 -14.78 34.45
N ASN A 547 -15.41 -15.85 34.39
CA ASN A 547 -15.37 -16.95 35.35
C ASN A 547 -13.95 -17.57 35.33
N PRO A 548 -13.03 -17.13 36.20
CA PRO A 548 -11.63 -17.57 36.13
C PRO A 548 -11.43 -19.01 36.63
N ASP A 549 -12.43 -19.61 37.29
CA ASP A 549 -12.29 -20.93 37.92
C ASP A 549 -11.81 -22.03 36.94
N PRO A 550 -12.34 -22.17 35.71
CA PRO A 550 -11.87 -23.19 34.78
C PRO A 550 -10.44 -22.93 34.28
N SER A 551 -10.05 -21.66 34.12
CA SER A 551 -8.68 -21.29 33.73
C SER A 551 -7.69 -21.59 34.87
N LEU A 552 -8.07 -21.30 36.11
CA LEU A 552 -7.29 -21.64 37.31
C LEU A 552 -7.16 -23.16 37.48
N GLU A 553 -8.27 -23.89 37.35
CA GLU A 553 -8.28 -25.35 37.43
C GLU A 553 -7.41 -25.98 36.33
N GLY A 554 -7.52 -25.50 35.08
CA GLY A 554 -6.69 -25.96 33.97
C GLY A 554 -5.21 -25.62 34.14
N ALA A 555 -4.91 -24.48 34.75
CA ALA A 555 -3.55 -24.15 35.16
C ALA A 555 -3.08 -24.97 36.36
N GLY A 556 -3.94 -25.71 37.07
CA GLY A 556 -3.59 -26.41 38.32
C GLY A 556 -3.31 -25.43 39.48
N LEU A 557 -3.98 -24.29 39.46
CA LEU A 557 -3.90 -23.23 40.44
C LEU A 557 -5.14 -23.23 41.35
N PRO A 558 -5.02 -22.82 42.63
CA PRO A 558 -6.15 -22.72 43.54
C PRO A 558 -7.17 -21.69 43.05
N ARG A 559 -8.44 -21.86 43.45
CA ARG A 559 -9.52 -20.94 43.02
C ARG A 559 -9.35 -19.51 43.54
N ASP A 560 -8.79 -19.33 44.73
CA ASP A 560 -8.50 -18.00 45.26
C ASP A 560 -7.31 -18.03 46.21
N ARG A 561 -6.70 -16.86 46.42
CA ARG A 561 -5.54 -16.61 47.29
C ARG A 561 -5.68 -15.23 47.94
N PRO A 562 -6.66 -15.06 48.87
CA PRO A 562 -6.98 -13.75 49.45
C PRO A 562 -5.84 -13.14 50.28
N GLU A 563 -4.84 -13.95 50.65
CA GLU A 563 -3.63 -13.47 51.33
C GLU A 563 -2.68 -12.69 50.40
N LEU A 564 -2.84 -12.78 49.07
CA LEU A 564 -2.07 -12.02 48.09
C LEU A 564 -2.71 -10.64 47.88
N VAL A 565 -2.24 -9.66 48.65
CA VAL A 565 -2.85 -8.32 48.73
C VAL A 565 -2.14 -7.25 47.88
N THR A 566 -1.00 -7.57 47.26
CA THR A 566 -0.29 -6.69 46.31
C THR A 566 -0.42 -7.20 44.87
N LEU A 567 -0.19 -6.34 43.88
CA LEU A 567 -0.26 -6.74 42.48
C LEU A 567 0.88 -7.70 42.12
N GLU A 568 2.08 -7.38 42.58
CA GLU A 568 3.30 -8.13 42.34
C GLU A 568 3.18 -9.56 42.89
N ASP A 569 2.70 -9.71 44.13
CA ASP A 569 2.49 -11.02 44.74
C ASP A 569 1.40 -11.83 44.03
N SER A 570 0.40 -11.15 43.45
CA SER A 570 -0.70 -11.81 42.74
C SER A 570 -0.27 -12.47 41.42
N TRP A 571 0.80 -11.98 40.79
CA TRP A 571 1.31 -12.52 39.52
C TRP A 571 2.25 -13.71 39.71
N ALA A 572 2.98 -13.76 40.82
CA ALA A 572 4.02 -14.76 41.06
C ALA A 572 3.54 -16.22 40.88
N PRO A 573 2.35 -16.64 41.36
CA PRO A 573 1.88 -18.01 41.13
C PRO A 573 1.69 -18.37 39.66
N PHE A 574 1.26 -17.41 38.83
CA PHE A 574 1.08 -17.62 37.40
C PHE A 574 2.41 -17.61 36.66
N ILE A 575 3.33 -16.73 37.02
CA ILE A 575 4.70 -16.70 36.46
C ILE A 575 5.39 -18.04 36.69
N ASP A 576 5.39 -18.53 37.94
CA ASP A 576 5.96 -19.83 38.28
C ASP A 576 5.26 -20.94 37.49
N ARG A 577 3.92 -20.99 37.55
CA ARG A 577 3.17 -22.09 36.96
C ARG A 577 3.29 -22.15 35.45
N ILE A 578 3.06 -21.05 34.74
CA ILE A 578 3.06 -21.02 33.28
C ILE A 578 4.46 -21.29 32.72
N SER A 579 5.53 -20.93 33.44
CA SER A 579 6.91 -21.23 33.03
C SER A 579 7.27 -22.73 32.99
N GLN A 580 6.44 -23.61 33.56
CA GLN A 580 6.73 -25.05 33.68
C GLN A 580 6.43 -25.86 32.40
N LYS A 581 5.67 -25.30 31.45
CA LYS A 581 5.29 -25.97 30.19
C LYS A 581 5.52 -25.09 28.98
N THR A 582 5.62 -25.71 27.81
CA THR A 582 5.73 -25.02 26.51
C THR A 582 4.43 -24.31 26.15
N ALA A 583 4.48 -23.35 25.22
CA ALA A 583 3.29 -22.64 24.77
C ALA A 583 2.26 -23.58 24.12
N GLU A 584 2.71 -24.57 23.33
CA GLU A 584 1.83 -25.56 22.70
C GLU A 584 1.16 -26.49 23.73
N GLU A 585 1.88 -26.90 24.78
CA GLU A 585 1.26 -27.67 25.88
C GLU A 585 0.18 -26.87 26.60
N TRP A 586 0.40 -25.57 26.84
CA TRP A 586 -0.62 -24.71 27.44
C TRP A 586 -1.80 -24.45 26.52
N ASP A 587 -1.57 -24.32 25.21
CA ASP A 587 -2.63 -24.16 24.22
C ASP A 587 -3.54 -25.41 24.18
N ASP A 588 -2.96 -26.61 24.23
CA ASP A 588 -3.71 -27.87 24.33
C ASP A 588 -4.47 -27.99 25.67
N ILE A 589 -3.85 -27.63 26.79
CA ILE A 589 -4.50 -27.71 28.10
C ILE A 589 -5.63 -26.68 28.21
N LEU A 590 -5.34 -25.40 28.04
CA LEU A 590 -6.29 -24.33 28.32
C LEU A 590 -7.24 -24.09 27.14
N GLY A 591 -6.71 -24.07 25.92
CA GLY A 591 -7.47 -23.80 24.70
C GLY A 591 -8.35 -24.99 24.27
N GLU A 592 -7.81 -26.20 24.23
CA GLU A 592 -8.55 -27.38 23.74
C GLU A 592 -9.27 -28.15 24.86
N LYS A 593 -8.55 -28.61 25.90
CA LYS A 593 -9.13 -29.45 26.95
C LYS A 593 -10.10 -28.70 27.85
N PHE A 594 -9.68 -27.54 28.38
CA PHE A 594 -10.52 -26.71 29.23
C PHE A 594 -11.41 -25.72 28.46
N ARG A 595 -11.22 -25.60 27.13
CA ARG A 595 -12.03 -24.74 26.24
C ARG A 595 -12.14 -23.28 26.72
N GLN A 596 -11.06 -22.77 27.29
CA GLN A 596 -10.95 -21.41 27.77
C GLN A 596 -10.37 -20.49 26.69
N ALA A 597 -10.60 -19.19 26.87
CA ALA A 597 -9.95 -18.18 26.06
C ALA A 597 -8.47 -18.11 26.44
N ALA A 598 -7.62 -18.64 25.57
CA ALA A 598 -6.18 -18.65 25.71
C ALA A 598 -5.52 -18.74 24.34
N THR A 599 -4.28 -18.25 24.22
CA THR A 599 -3.52 -18.33 22.97
C THR A 599 -2.03 -18.20 23.22
N ILE A 600 -1.24 -18.81 22.32
CA ILE A 600 0.15 -18.43 22.10
C ILE A 600 0.18 -17.00 21.55
N CYS A 601 1.07 -16.15 22.08
CA CYS A 601 1.32 -14.84 21.50
C CYS A 601 2.22 -15.00 20.27
N LEU A 602 1.75 -14.52 19.12
CA LEU A 602 2.49 -14.57 17.87
C LEU A 602 3.04 -13.18 17.55
N SER A 603 4.09 -13.08 16.74
CA SER A 603 4.38 -11.86 15.99
C SER A 603 3.43 -11.72 14.80
N HIS A 604 3.33 -10.51 14.23
CA HIS A 604 2.50 -10.28 13.05
C HIS A 604 2.84 -11.25 11.90
N ASP A 605 4.14 -11.47 11.63
CA ASP A 605 4.60 -12.38 10.59
C ASP A 605 4.25 -13.85 10.91
N GLU A 606 4.37 -14.27 12.17
CA GLU A 606 3.95 -15.61 12.60
C GLU A 606 2.45 -15.80 12.43
N TYR A 607 1.62 -14.83 12.83
CA TYR A 607 0.16 -14.90 12.63
C TYR A 607 -0.18 -14.99 11.14
N LYS A 608 0.38 -14.10 10.32
CA LYS A 608 0.14 -14.08 8.87
C LYS A 608 0.48 -15.42 8.20
N ASN A 609 1.53 -16.10 8.66
CA ASN A 609 1.94 -17.40 8.14
C ASN A 609 1.28 -18.59 8.85
N SER A 610 0.54 -18.36 9.94
CA SER A 610 -0.19 -19.41 10.65
C SER A 610 -1.41 -19.89 9.84
N PRO A 611 -1.90 -21.13 10.09
CA PRO A 611 -3.14 -21.60 9.46
C PRO A 611 -4.35 -20.68 9.72
N GLN A 612 -4.42 -20.05 10.90
CA GLN A 612 -5.50 -19.13 11.23
C GLN A 612 -5.40 -17.82 10.44
N GLY A 613 -4.21 -17.21 10.35
CA GLY A 613 -4.00 -16.00 9.57
C GLY A 613 -4.19 -16.21 8.06
N GLN A 614 -3.82 -17.39 7.54
CA GLN A 614 -4.09 -17.76 6.15
C GLN A 614 -5.59 -17.92 5.88
N ALA A 615 -6.35 -18.55 6.79
CA ALA A 615 -7.80 -18.66 6.67
C ALA A 615 -8.48 -17.27 6.69
N ASN A 616 -8.02 -16.39 7.56
CA ASN A 616 -8.56 -15.02 7.68
C ASN A 616 -8.06 -14.07 6.57
N SER A 617 -7.06 -14.44 5.77
CA SER A 617 -6.43 -13.56 4.77
C SER A 617 -7.38 -13.09 3.66
N THR A 618 -8.46 -13.84 3.42
CA THR A 618 -9.47 -13.54 2.38
C THR A 618 -10.58 -12.62 2.89
N VAL A 619 -10.63 -12.34 4.19
CA VAL A 619 -11.60 -11.43 4.80
C VAL A 619 -10.87 -10.14 5.15
N ASN A 620 -11.48 -9.01 4.79
CA ASN A 620 -11.00 -7.70 5.23
C ASN A 620 -11.48 -7.45 6.68
N LEU A 621 -12.30 -6.42 6.93
CA LEU A 621 -12.86 -6.17 8.26
C LEU A 621 -14.11 -7.00 8.57
N TYR A 622 -14.90 -7.30 7.56
CA TYR A 622 -16.14 -8.06 7.64
C TYR A 622 -16.44 -8.70 6.28
N ARG A 623 -17.40 -9.63 6.26
CA ARG A 623 -17.92 -10.25 5.03
C ARG A 623 -19.44 -10.25 5.03
N VAL A 624 -20.04 -9.83 3.92
CA VAL A 624 -21.49 -9.87 3.69
C VAL A 624 -21.82 -10.97 2.68
N THR A 625 -22.71 -11.89 3.05
CA THR A 625 -23.10 -13.02 2.20
C THR A 625 -24.62 -13.14 2.12
N LYS A 626 -25.19 -13.24 0.91
CA LYS A 626 -26.62 -13.54 0.74
C LYS A 626 -26.88 -15.02 1.03
N HIS A 627 -27.92 -15.33 1.81
CA HIS A 627 -28.35 -16.71 2.04
C HIS A 627 -28.91 -17.32 0.75
N ALA A 628 -28.29 -18.40 0.28
CA ALA A 628 -28.48 -18.93 -1.07
C ALA A 628 -29.94 -19.26 -1.44
N THR A 629 -30.73 -19.73 -0.48
CA THR A 629 -32.12 -20.18 -0.72
C THR A 629 -33.16 -19.14 -0.34
N SER A 630 -32.76 -17.95 0.13
CA SER A 630 -33.70 -16.90 0.53
C SER A 630 -34.36 -16.22 -0.68
N GLN A 631 -35.69 -16.13 -0.66
CA GLN A 631 -36.52 -15.67 -1.79
C GLN A 631 -37.43 -14.48 -1.43
N GLN A 632 -37.28 -13.91 -0.23
CA GLN A 632 -38.10 -12.76 0.19
C GLN A 632 -37.87 -11.57 -0.77
N PRO A 633 -38.90 -10.76 -1.08
CA PRO A 633 -38.79 -9.68 -2.04
C PRO A 633 -37.84 -8.57 -1.57
N SER A 634 -37.33 -7.80 -2.52
CA SER A 634 -36.51 -6.61 -2.28
C SER A 634 -37.32 -5.52 -1.59
N GLY A 635 -36.75 -4.87 -0.59
CA GLY A 635 -37.38 -3.74 0.07
C GLY A 635 -36.66 -3.27 1.33
N TRP A 636 -36.91 -2.02 1.69
CA TRP A 636 -36.46 -1.45 2.95
C TRP A 636 -37.30 -1.94 4.13
N TRP A 637 -36.84 -1.70 5.36
CA TRP A 637 -37.66 -1.89 6.55
C TRP A 637 -38.81 -0.85 6.59
N PRO A 638 -39.90 -1.11 7.33
CA PRO A 638 -41.04 -0.20 7.43
C PRO A 638 -40.66 1.16 7.99
N SER A 639 -41.24 2.22 7.42
CA SER A 639 -41.11 3.57 7.95
C SER A 639 -41.99 3.77 9.18
N THR A 640 -41.52 4.59 10.12
CA THR A 640 -42.29 5.16 11.23
C THR A 640 -42.42 6.67 11.05
N SER A 641 -43.12 7.36 11.95
CA SER A 641 -43.21 8.84 11.93
C SER A 641 -41.86 9.54 12.10
N GLN A 642 -40.84 8.83 12.60
CA GLN A 642 -39.48 9.32 12.77
C GLN A 642 -38.56 8.99 11.58
N THR A 643 -39.03 8.21 10.59
CA THR A 643 -38.22 7.84 9.42
C THR A 643 -38.00 9.02 8.48
N ASN A 644 -36.79 9.55 8.47
CA ASN A 644 -36.34 10.61 7.58
C ASN A 644 -34.79 10.62 7.47
N VAL A 645 -34.23 11.50 6.62
CA VAL A 645 -32.78 11.63 6.42
C VAL A 645 -32.01 11.96 7.71
N HIS A 646 -32.58 12.72 8.64
CA HIS A 646 -31.93 13.05 9.91
C HIS A 646 -31.76 11.83 10.81
N ARG A 647 -32.64 10.83 10.71
CA ARG A 647 -32.61 9.58 11.48
C ARG A 647 -32.55 8.39 10.52
N PRO A 648 -31.41 8.13 9.87
CA PRO A 648 -31.35 7.28 8.69
C PRO A 648 -31.79 5.83 8.93
N LEU A 649 -31.69 5.32 10.16
CA LEU A 649 -32.14 3.97 10.54
C LEU A 649 -33.45 3.95 11.35
N ALA A 650 -34.17 5.07 11.48
CA ALA A 650 -35.44 5.09 12.20
C ALA A 650 -36.45 4.07 11.62
N GLY A 651 -37.08 3.32 12.52
CA GLY A 651 -37.98 2.20 12.22
C GLY A 651 -37.31 0.83 12.10
N LEU A 652 -35.97 0.76 11.99
CA LEU A 652 -35.25 -0.50 11.92
C LEU A 652 -35.22 -1.17 13.29
N LYS A 653 -35.68 -2.41 13.40
CA LYS A 653 -35.69 -3.17 14.66
C LYS A 653 -34.55 -4.17 14.74
N ILE A 654 -33.83 -4.19 15.87
CA ILE A 654 -32.64 -5.03 16.07
C ILE A 654 -32.75 -5.83 17.35
N VAL A 655 -32.66 -7.16 17.26
CA VAL A 655 -32.47 -8.02 18.42
C VAL A 655 -30.97 -8.16 18.68
N ASP A 656 -30.53 -7.70 19.86
CA ASP A 656 -29.13 -7.72 20.28
C ASP A 656 -28.91 -8.85 21.31
N LEU A 657 -28.25 -9.92 20.86
CA LEU A 657 -27.88 -11.11 21.64
C LEU A 657 -26.38 -11.06 22.00
N THR A 658 -25.91 -9.92 22.51
CA THR A 658 -24.50 -9.69 22.79
C THR A 658 -24.24 -9.22 24.23
N ARG A 659 -22.97 -9.33 24.66
CA ARG A 659 -22.49 -8.90 25.97
C ARG A 659 -21.10 -8.28 25.87
N VAL A 660 -20.71 -7.54 26.89
CA VAL A 660 -19.39 -6.92 27.02
C VAL A 660 -19.16 -5.79 25.99
N ILE A 661 -18.26 -5.87 25.00
CA ILE A 661 -17.87 -4.69 24.20
C ILE A 661 -18.16 -4.81 22.70
N ALA A 662 -17.50 -5.72 21.96
CA ALA A 662 -17.55 -5.73 20.49
C ALA A 662 -18.98 -5.83 19.91
N GLY A 663 -19.70 -6.90 20.24
CA GLY A 663 -21.11 -7.05 19.88
C GLY A 663 -22.00 -5.87 20.32
N PRO A 664 -21.96 -5.44 21.61
CA PRO A 664 -22.74 -4.28 22.04
C PRO A 664 -22.37 -2.98 21.32
N ALA A 665 -21.13 -2.79 20.90
CA ALA A 665 -20.72 -1.62 20.11
C ALA A 665 -21.39 -1.59 18.73
N ILE A 666 -21.63 -2.75 18.08
CA ILE A 666 -22.43 -2.85 16.84
C ILE A 666 -23.85 -2.32 17.09
N GLY A 667 -24.52 -2.86 18.11
CA GLY A 667 -25.89 -2.45 18.45
C GLY A 667 -25.98 -0.97 18.81
N ARG A 668 -24.98 -0.43 19.53
CA ARG A 668 -24.91 0.99 19.90
C ARG A 668 -24.71 1.88 18.67
N GLY A 669 -23.80 1.52 17.76
CA GLY A 669 -23.58 2.27 16.52
C GLY A 669 -24.82 2.35 15.65
N LEU A 670 -25.56 1.24 15.52
CA LEU A 670 -26.83 1.23 14.78
C LEU A 670 -27.91 2.05 15.49
N ALA A 671 -27.96 2.04 16.83
CA ALA A 671 -28.88 2.87 17.60
C ALA A 671 -28.58 4.37 17.49
N GLU A 672 -27.30 4.75 17.40
CA GLU A 672 -26.85 6.14 17.17
C GLU A 672 -27.37 6.69 15.83
N LEU A 673 -27.59 5.82 14.85
CA LEU A 673 -28.21 6.14 13.55
C LEU A 673 -29.74 6.11 13.56
N GLY A 674 -30.35 5.70 14.67
CA GLY A 674 -31.80 5.69 14.89
C GLY A 674 -32.48 4.35 14.87
N ALA A 675 -31.73 3.25 14.80
CA ALA A 675 -32.31 1.92 14.97
C ALA A 675 -32.86 1.73 16.41
N SER A 676 -33.89 0.90 16.49
CA SER A 676 -34.56 0.48 17.71
C SER A 676 -34.03 -0.87 18.15
N VAL A 677 -33.28 -0.90 19.25
CA VAL A 677 -32.52 -2.08 19.67
C VAL A 677 -33.13 -2.68 20.94
N MET A 678 -33.48 -3.97 20.88
CA MET A 678 -33.86 -4.77 22.04
C MET A 678 -32.74 -5.73 22.38
N ARG A 679 -31.97 -5.41 23.42
CA ARG A 679 -30.98 -6.30 23.99
C ARG A 679 -31.66 -7.36 24.85
N VAL A 680 -31.25 -8.61 24.67
CA VAL A 680 -31.77 -9.75 25.41
C VAL A 680 -30.65 -10.37 26.22
N THR A 681 -30.88 -10.51 27.52
CA THR A 681 -29.97 -11.19 28.46
C THR A 681 -30.75 -12.13 29.37
N ALA A 682 -30.09 -12.75 30.33
CA ALA A 682 -30.74 -13.56 31.36
C ALA A 682 -30.00 -13.39 32.70
N SER A 683 -30.73 -13.44 33.81
CA SER A 683 -30.19 -13.21 35.15
C SER A 683 -29.10 -14.19 35.59
N HIS A 684 -29.03 -15.37 34.97
CA HIS A 684 -28.02 -16.39 35.25
C HIS A 684 -26.72 -16.22 34.44
N LEU A 685 -26.70 -15.31 33.46
CA LEU A 685 -25.54 -15.08 32.62
C LEU A 685 -24.64 -14.01 33.27
N PRO A 686 -23.32 -14.24 33.39
CA PRO A 686 -22.43 -13.19 33.87
C PRO A 686 -22.38 -12.03 32.87
N ASP A 687 -22.17 -10.82 33.38
CA ASP A 687 -22.08 -9.61 32.55
C ASP A 687 -21.19 -8.58 33.23
N PHE A 688 -20.62 -7.66 32.46
CA PHE A 688 -19.77 -6.61 33.01
C PHE A 688 -20.55 -5.30 33.16
N SER A 689 -21.27 -5.16 34.27
CA SER A 689 -22.23 -4.07 34.50
C SER A 689 -21.64 -2.67 34.38
N GLY A 690 -20.35 -2.51 34.67
CA GLY A 690 -19.65 -1.22 34.54
C GLY A 690 -19.55 -0.69 33.10
N LEU A 691 -19.82 -1.51 32.08
CA LEU A 691 -19.84 -1.09 30.67
C LEU A 691 -21.23 -0.64 30.20
N GLN A 692 -22.29 -1.06 30.90
CA GLN A 692 -23.68 -0.77 30.53
C GLN A 692 -24.00 0.72 30.44
N PRO A 693 -23.48 1.61 31.33
CA PRO A 693 -23.71 3.05 31.23
C PRO A 693 -23.34 3.66 29.87
N ASP A 694 -22.36 3.09 29.16
CA ASP A 694 -21.98 3.55 27.81
C ASP A 694 -22.59 2.68 26.69
N LEU A 695 -22.54 1.35 26.83
CA LEU A 695 -22.87 0.45 25.71
C LEU A 695 -24.36 0.18 25.51
N ASN A 696 -25.22 0.59 26.45
CA ASN A 696 -26.69 0.43 26.37
C ASN A 696 -27.43 1.70 25.92
N TRP A 697 -26.75 2.78 25.53
CA TRP A 697 -27.43 3.92 24.92
C TRP A 697 -28.20 3.49 23.66
N GLY A 698 -29.48 3.88 23.58
CA GLY A 698 -30.38 3.52 22.48
C GLY A 698 -30.95 2.10 22.53
N LYS A 699 -30.74 1.35 23.61
CA LYS A 699 -31.17 -0.05 23.71
C LYS A 699 -32.14 -0.30 24.86
N TRP A 700 -33.29 -0.90 24.58
CA TRP A 700 -34.07 -1.59 25.62
C TRP A 700 -33.36 -2.87 26.04
N ASN A 701 -33.61 -3.31 27.27
CA ASN A 701 -32.91 -4.46 27.83
C ASN A 701 -33.88 -5.36 28.61
N CYS A 702 -34.17 -6.54 28.05
CA CYS A 702 -35.12 -7.50 28.62
C CYS A 702 -34.43 -8.80 29.07
N ASN A 703 -35.07 -9.52 29.98
CA ASN A 703 -34.61 -10.81 30.47
C ASN A 703 -35.41 -11.95 29.84
N LEU A 704 -34.73 -12.84 29.10
CA LEU A 704 -35.27 -14.08 28.54
C LEU A 704 -34.30 -15.24 28.84
N ASP A 705 -34.74 -16.21 29.64
CA ASP A 705 -33.97 -17.41 29.92
C ASP A 705 -34.29 -18.50 28.89
N LEU A 706 -33.43 -18.64 27.87
CA LEU A 706 -33.64 -19.57 26.75
C LEU A 706 -33.65 -21.06 27.13
N ARG A 707 -33.33 -21.39 28.39
CA ARG A 707 -33.55 -22.73 28.95
C ARG A 707 -35.06 -23.03 29.08
N GLN A 708 -35.88 -21.99 29.26
CA GLN A 708 -37.32 -22.05 29.40
C GLN A 708 -38.00 -21.93 28.04
N ALA A 709 -38.97 -22.81 27.76
CA ALA A 709 -39.66 -22.82 26.46
C ALA A 709 -40.43 -21.53 26.18
N GLY A 710 -41.11 -20.95 27.18
CA GLY A 710 -41.90 -19.73 27.00
C GLY A 710 -41.05 -18.51 26.62
N ASP A 711 -39.84 -18.39 27.17
CA ASP A 711 -38.93 -17.29 26.82
C ASP A 711 -38.30 -17.48 25.43
N ARG A 712 -38.15 -18.73 24.95
CA ARG A 712 -37.81 -18.99 23.55
C ARG A 712 -38.92 -18.51 22.62
N GLU A 713 -40.19 -18.72 22.95
CA GLU A 713 -41.30 -18.22 22.11
C GLU A 713 -41.30 -16.68 22.05
N LYS A 714 -41.08 -15.99 23.17
CA LYS A 714 -40.94 -14.51 23.18
C LYS A 714 -39.77 -14.04 22.32
N LEU A 715 -38.62 -14.73 22.36
CA LEU A 715 -37.49 -14.37 21.50
C LEU A 715 -37.83 -14.57 20.02
N LYS A 716 -38.56 -15.64 19.66
CA LYS A 716 -39.04 -15.84 18.28
C LYS A 716 -39.94 -14.69 17.85
N GLU A 717 -40.87 -14.25 18.70
CA GLU A 717 -41.76 -13.11 18.42
C GLU A 717 -40.96 -11.83 18.16
N LEU A 718 -39.96 -11.53 19.01
CA LEU A 718 -39.06 -10.39 18.80
C LEU A 718 -38.32 -10.48 17.46
N ILE A 719 -37.76 -11.65 17.10
CA ILE A 719 -37.02 -11.87 15.86
C ILE A 719 -37.93 -11.80 14.62
N LEU A 720 -39.17 -12.29 14.71
CA LEU A 720 -40.15 -12.25 13.62
C LEU A 720 -40.50 -10.80 13.22
N ASP A 721 -40.45 -9.86 14.17
CA ASP A 721 -40.68 -8.45 13.91
C ASP A 721 -39.38 -7.64 13.68
N ALA A 722 -38.20 -8.23 13.96
CA ALA A 722 -36.92 -7.58 13.77
C ALA A 722 -36.38 -7.66 12.32
N ASP A 723 -35.48 -6.74 11.99
CA ASP A 723 -34.76 -6.68 10.72
C ASP A 723 -33.34 -7.23 10.81
N VAL A 724 -32.74 -7.12 11.98
CA VAL A 724 -31.36 -7.54 12.26
C VAL A 724 -31.32 -8.32 13.57
N VAL A 725 -30.55 -9.41 13.59
CA VAL A 725 -30.14 -10.11 14.81
C VAL A 725 -28.63 -9.99 14.93
N VAL A 726 -28.12 -9.51 16.07
CA VAL A 726 -26.69 -9.44 16.35
C VAL A 726 -26.33 -10.49 17.39
N ASN A 727 -25.38 -11.37 17.06
CA ASN A 727 -24.92 -12.45 17.91
C ASN A 727 -23.41 -12.34 18.17
N GLY A 728 -23.02 -12.29 19.45
CA GLY A 728 -21.61 -12.24 19.89
C GLY A 728 -21.16 -13.51 20.63
N TYR A 729 -21.92 -14.61 20.53
CA TYR A 729 -21.58 -15.89 21.14
C TYR A 729 -20.87 -16.80 20.13
N ARG A 730 -20.11 -17.77 20.67
CA ARG A 730 -19.47 -18.84 19.89
C ARG A 730 -20.47 -19.54 18.94
N PRO A 731 -20.03 -20.01 17.75
CA PRO A 731 -20.89 -20.48 16.66
C PRO A 731 -22.05 -21.40 17.07
N ASP A 732 -21.83 -22.31 18.02
CA ASP A 732 -22.80 -23.35 18.37
C ASP A 732 -23.76 -23.01 19.52
N VAL A 733 -23.54 -21.87 20.21
CA VAL A 733 -24.25 -21.58 21.47
C VAL A 733 -25.76 -21.40 21.26
N PHE A 734 -26.16 -20.73 20.18
CA PHE A 734 -27.58 -20.49 19.90
C PHE A 734 -28.23 -21.60 19.09
N ILE A 735 -27.46 -22.48 18.43
CA ILE A 735 -27.99 -23.61 17.66
C ILE A 735 -28.84 -24.52 18.56
N LYS A 736 -28.33 -24.86 19.75
CA LYS A 736 -29.07 -25.71 20.72
C LYS A 736 -30.37 -25.10 21.26
N TYR A 737 -30.53 -23.78 21.15
CA TYR A 737 -31.76 -23.08 21.55
C TYR A 737 -32.69 -22.77 20.36
N GLY A 738 -32.28 -23.10 19.13
CA GLY A 738 -33.05 -22.86 17.91
C GLY A 738 -32.88 -21.46 17.31
N PHE A 739 -31.80 -20.75 17.62
CA PHE A 739 -31.54 -19.37 17.17
C PHE A 739 -30.19 -19.18 16.48
N GLY A 740 -29.59 -20.27 15.96
CA GLY A 740 -28.47 -20.16 15.02
C GLY A 740 -28.90 -19.53 13.70
N GLN A 741 -27.93 -19.19 12.85
CA GLN A 741 -28.19 -18.46 11.60
C GLN A 741 -29.26 -19.13 10.73
N ASP A 742 -29.16 -20.45 10.53
CA ASP A 742 -30.04 -21.20 9.63
C ASP A 742 -31.44 -21.30 10.23
N GLN A 743 -31.54 -21.50 11.55
CA GLN A 743 -32.82 -21.53 12.25
C GLN A 743 -33.53 -20.17 12.20
N VAL A 744 -32.79 -19.07 12.31
CA VAL A 744 -33.36 -17.72 12.17
C VAL A 744 -33.78 -17.46 10.73
N PHE A 745 -32.98 -17.86 9.73
CA PHE A 745 -33.38 -17.74 8.32
C PHE A 745 -34.64 -18.56 7.99
N ASP A 746 -34.74 -19.78 8.54
CA ASP A 746 -35.93 -20.63 8.41
C ASP A 746 -37.16 -20.03 9.11
N LEU A 747 -36.97 -19.43 10.30
CA LEU A 747 -38.03 -18.75 11.05
C LEU A 747 -38.66 -17.62 10.23
N VAL A 748 -37.85 -16.89 9.45
CA VAL A 748 -38.30 -15.73 8.66
C VAL A 748 -38.63 -16.04 7.20
N LYS A 749 -38.57 -17.31 6.77
CA LYS A 749 -38.69 -17.67 5.34
C LYS A 749 -40.03 -17.28 4.70
N GLN A 750 -41.09 -17.22 5.50
CA GLN A 750 -42.44 -16.84 5.05
C GLN A 750 -42.74 -15.34 5.22
N ARG A 751 -41.81 -14.54 5.77
CA ARG A 751 -42.00 -13.10 5.91
C ARG A 751 -41.93 -12.42 4.54
N GLY A 752 -42.63 -11.29 4.42
CA GLY A 752 -42.52 -10.41 3.25
C GLY A 752 -41.19 -9.66 3.11
N ARG A 753 -40.22 -9.92 4.00
CA ARG A 753 -38.84 -9.40 3.93
C ARG A 753 -37.88 -10.38 4.62
N GLY A 754 -36.65 -10.45 4.12
CA GLY A 754 -35.60 -11.25 4.77
C GLY A 754 -35.00 -10.54 6.00
N ILE A 755 -34.11 -11.24 6.69
CA ILE A 755 -33.44 -10.75 7.92
C ILE A 755 -31.92 -10.72 7.72
N ILE A 756 -31.25 -9.85 8.47
CA ILE A 756 -29.79 -9.81 8.54
C ILE A 756 -29.35 -10.48 9.83
N TYR A 757 -28.50 -11.51 9.75
CA TYR A 757 -27.92 -12.18 10.91
C TYR A 757 -26.44 -11.79 10.99
N VAL A 758 -26.06 -11.09 12.05
CA VAL A 758 -24.69 -10.63 12.29
C VAL A 758 -24.05 -11.57 13.30
N ARG A 759 -22.84 -12.02 13.00
CA ARG A 759 -22.05 -12.83 13.92
C ARG A 759 -20.69 -12.19 14.14
N GLU A 760 -20.35 -12.02 15.41
CA GLU A 760 -19.08 -11.48 15.88
C GLU A 760 -18.38 -12.51 16.78
N ASN A 761 -17.07 -12.72 16.57
CA ASN A 761 -16.25 -13.58 17.41
C ASN A 761 -14.79 -13.08 17.48
N CYS A 762 -13.95 -13.79 18.25
CA CYS A 762 -12.53 -13.44 18.37
C CYS A 762 -11.69 -13.85 17.15
N PHE A 763 -11.74 -15.13 16.74
CA PHE A 763 -10.75 -15.70 15.85
C PHE A 763 -11.06 -15.59 14.35
N GLY A 764 -12.28 -15.23 13.97
CA GLY A 764 -12.80 -15.35 12.62
C GLY A 764 -13.69 -16.59 12.44
N TRP A 765 -14.40 -16.65 11.32
CA TRP A 765 -15.37 -17.71 11.01
C TRP A 765 -14.78 -18.86 10.17
N GLU A 766 -13.50 -18.77 9.83
CA GLU A 766 -12.73 -19.77 9.11
C GLU A 766 -11.45 -20.11 9.89
N GLY A 767 -10.83 -21.25 9.56
CA GLY A 767 -9.57 -21.69 10.18
C GLY A 767 -9.76 -22.53 11.44
N PRO A 768 -8.64 -23.08 11.98
CA PRO A 768 -8.68 -24.08 13.05
C PRO A 768 -9.25 -23.55 14.38
N LEU A 769 -9.14 -22.24 14.65
CA LEU A 769 -9.53 -21.65 15.93
C LEU A 769 -10.95 -21.04 15.93
N ALA A 770 -11.69 -21.13 14.81
CA ALA A 770 -13.01 -20.50 14.66
C ALA A 770 -14.05 -20.90 15.72
N HIS A 771 -13.89 -22.09 16.33
CA HIS A 771 -14.77 -22.62 17.36
C HIS A 771 -14.42 -22.16 18.79
N ARG A 772 -13.23 -21.57 19.01
CA ARG A 772 -12.72 -21.22 20.34
C ARG A 772 -13.37 -19.93 20.87
N SER A 773 -13.39 -19.79 22.20
CA SER A 773 -13.70 -18.51 22.84
C SER A 773 -12.49 -17.58 22.80
N GLY A 774 -12.74 -16.29 22.71
CA GLY A 774 -11.70 -15.28 22.83
C GLY A 774 -12.28 -13.93 23.22
N TRP A 775 -11.36 -13.01 23.51
CA TRP A 775 -11.59 -11.64 23.94
C TRP A 775 -10.53 -10.78 23.28
N GLN A 776 -10.66 -9.45 23.30
CA GLN A 776 -9.66 -8.59 22.69
C GLN A 776 -8.20 -8.94 23.11
N PRO A 777 -7.83 -9.08 24.38
CA PRO A 777 -6.44 -9.36 24.73
C PRO A 777 -5.90 -10.66 24.13
N ILE A 778 -6.79 -11.64 23.89
CA ILE A 778 -6.47 -12.88 23.17
C ILE A 778 -6.26 -12.59 21.67
N SER A 779 -7.14 -11.81 21.05
CA SER A 779 -6.96 -11.36 19.66
C SER A 779 -5.67 -10.57 19.46
N ASP A 780 -5.36 -9.66 20.39
CA ASP A 780 -4.17 -8.80 20.33
C ASP A 780 -2.89 -9.63 20.45
N ALA A 781 -2.89 -10.63 21.34
CA ALA A 781 -1.80 -11.59 21.48
C ALA A 781 -1.65 -12.48 20.24
N HIS A 782 -2.76 -13.00 19.72
CA HIS A 782 -2.77 -13.96 18.62
C HIS A 782 -2.41 -13.33 17.27
N ALA A 783 -2.90 -12.12 16.99
CA ALA A 783 -2.64 -11.41 15.73
C ALA A 783 -1.32 -10.62 15.73
N GLY A 784 -0.62 -10.59 16.87
CA GLY A 784 0.71 -10.02 17.04
C GLY A 784 0.78 -8.54 17.40
N ILE A 785 -0.34 -7.95 17.79
CA ILE A 785 -0.41 -6.60 18.34
C ILE A 785 0.37 -6.52 19.66
N SER A 786 0.24 -7.53 20.54
CA SER A 786 0.97 -7.57 21.81
C SER A 786 2.49 -7.67 21.65
N MET A 787 2.96 -8.45 20.66
CA MET A 787 4.38 -8.58 20.37
C MET A 787 4.97 -7.30 19.77
N GLY A 788 4.25 -6.62 18.87
CA GLY A 788 4.69 -5.32 18.33
C GLY A 788 4.77 -4.25 19.42
N TYR A 789 3.77 -4.19 20.30
CA TYR A 789 3.75 -3.20 21.38
C TYR A 789 4.90 -3.36 22.37
N GLY A 790 5.20 -4.59 22.82
CA GLY A 790 6.34 -4.83 23.70
C GLY A 790 7.69 -4.47 23.06
N ARG A 791 7.89 -4.83 21.78
CA ARG A 791 9.11 -4.50 21.01
C ARG A 791 9.30 -3.00 20.86
N ALA A 792 8.23 -2.25 20.63
CA ALA A 792 8.30 -0.80 20.49
C ALA A 792 8.80 -0.10 21.77
N MET A 793 8.55 -0.68 22.95
CA MET A 793 9.09 -0.17 24.22
C MET A 793 10.52 -0.67 24.53
N GLY A 794 11.16 -1.38 23.62
CA GLY A 794 12.53 -1.89 23.76
C GLY A 794 12.66 -3.29 24.35
N ASN A 795 11.56 -3.98 24.63
CA ASN A 795 11.58 -5.34 25.20
C ASN A 795 11.18 -6.38 24.15
N ASN A 796 11.90 -7.51 24.06
CA ASN A 796 11.49 -8.62 23.19
C ASN A 796 10.47 -9.54 23.89
N GLU A 797 9.33 -8.98 24.29
CA GLU A 797 8.24 -9.69 24.98
C GLU A 797 6.85 -9.26 24.48
N ALA A 798 5.85 -10.12 24.66
CA ALA A 798 4.46 -9.76 24.38
C ALA A 798 3.87 -8.96 25.55
N VAL A 799 3.31 -7.79 25.27
CA VAL A 799 2.65 -6.93 26.27
C VAL A 799 1.23 -6.64 25.82
N THR A 800 0.26 -6.75 26.72
CA THR A 800 -1.15 -6.44 26.39
C THR A 800 -1.30 -4.94 26.09
N PRO A 801 -1.75 -4.55 24.87
CA PRO A 801 -2.04 -3.16 24.54
C PRO A 801 -3.11 -2.57 25.47
N VAL A 802 -3.13 -1.25 25.57
CA VAL A 802 -4.11 -0.53 26.40
C VAL A 802 -5.41 -0.26 25.63
N PHE A 803 -6.50 -0.09 26.39
CA PHE A 803 -7.86 0.21 25.94
C PHE A 803 -8.51 -0.91 25.11
N PRO A 804 -9.85 -1.03 25.15
CA PRO A 804 -10.57 -2.02 24.35
C PRO A 804 -10.70 -1.60 22.86
N ASN A 805 -9.58 -1.22 22.23
CA ASN A 805 -9.50 -0.79 20.84
C ASN A 805 -10.09 -1.78 19.83
N SER A 806 -9.64 -3.03 19.85
CA SER A 806 -10.06 -4.05 18.89
C SER A 806 -11.54 -4.38 19.04
N ASP A 807 -12.07 -4.38 20.26
CA ASP A 807 -13.50 -4.58 20.52
C ASP A 807 -14.34 -3.47 19.87
N TYR A 808 -14.07 -2.20 20.18
CA TYR A 808 -14.85 -1.08 19.64
C TYR A 808 -14.71 -0.94 18.12
N CYS A 809 -13.51 -1.15 17.57
CA CYS A 809 -13.27 -1.07 16.14
C CYS A 809 -13.94 -2.21 15.37
N THR A 810 -13.98 -3.42 15.94
CA THR A 810 -14.80 -4.54 15.40
C THR A 810 -16.29 -4.19 15.44
N GLY A 811 -16.72 -3.44 16.46
CA GLY A 811 -18.05 -2.84 16.53
C GLY A 811 -18.37 -1.94 15.34
N ILE A 812 -17.47 -1.02 14.97
CA ILE A 812 -17.66 -0.17 13.78
C ILE A 812 -17.71 -1.00 12.50
N ALA A 813 -16.81 -2.00 12.36
CA ALA A 813 -16.81 -2.92 11.23
C ALA A 813 -18.14 -3.68 11.10
N GLY A 814 -18.70 -4.17 12.22
CA GLY A 814 -20.00 -4.82 12.24
C GLY A 814 -21.14 -3.87 11.84
N THR A 815 -21.12 -2.61 12.31
CA THR A 815 -22.08 -1.58 11.87
C THR A 815 -21.99 -1.35 10.36
N CYS A 816 -20.78 -1.22 9.80
CA CYS A 816 -20.56 -1.09 8.37
C CYS A 816 -21.13 -2.29 7.58
N GLY A 817 -20.85 -3.51 8.03
CA GLY A 817 -21.39 -4.73 7.41
C GLY A 817 -22.92 -4.80 7.43
N VAL A 818 -23.56 -4.31 8.50
CA VAL A 818 -25.03 -4.19 8.56
C VAL A 818 -25.54 -3.15 7.56
N LEU A 819 -24.91 -1.97 7.46
CA LEU A 819 -25.31 -0.94 6.49
C LEU A 819 -25.22 -1.47 5.05
N GLU A 820 -24.14 -2.17 4.71
CA GLU A 820 -23.97 -2.83 3.41
C GLU A 820 -25.06 -3.90 3.17
N ALA A 821 -25.27 -4.79 4.13
CA ALA A 821 -26.29 -5.84 4.04
C ALA A 821 -27.71 -5.27 3.91
N LEU A 822 -28.02 -4.15 4.58
CA LEU A 822 -29.31 -3.46 4.45
C LEU A 822 -29.53 -2.95 3.03
N MET A 823 -28.51 -2.32 2.43
CA MET A 823 -28.58 -1.83 1.04
C MET A 823 -28.73 -2.98 0.05
N GLU A 824 -28.02 -4.09 0.24
CA GLU A 824 -28.14 -5.25 -0.63
C GLU A 824 -29.49 -5.96 -0.47
N ARG A 825 -30.00 -6.10 0.77
CA ARG A 825 -31.35 -6.62 1.03
C ARG A 825 -32.42 -5.76 0.38
N ALA A 826 -32.29 -4.43 0.48
CA ALA A 826 -33.23 -3.50 -0.14
C ALA A 826 -33.25 -3.63 -1.67
N ARG A 827 -32.11 -3.95 -2.29
CA ARG A 827 -31.96 -4.06 -3.74
C ARG A 827 -32.32 -5.44 -4.30
N LYS A 828 -31.90 -6.52 -3.63
CA LYS A 828 -31.96 -7.91 -4.14
C LYS A 828 -32.91 -8.82 -3.36
N GLY A 829 -33.47 -8.36 -2.25
CA GLY A 829 -34.27 -9.19 -1.35
C GLY A 829 -33.48 -10.34 -0.72
N GLY A 830 -34.18 -11.20 0.01
CA GLY A 830 -33.60 -12.33 0.75
C GLY A 830 -32.98 -11.95 2.10
N SER A 831 -32.34 -12.94 2.73
CA SER A 831 -31.66 -12.82 4.02
C SER A 831 -30.14 -12.79 3.84
N TYR A 832 -29.44 -12.14 4.77
CA TYR A 832 -28.00 -11.91 4.67
C TYR A 832 -27.29 -12.28 5.96
N LEU A 833 -26.08 -12.79 5.82
CA LEU A 833 -25.12 -13.06 6.87
C LEU A 833 -24.05 -11.98 6.86
N VAL A 834 -23.73 -11.42 8.03
CA VAL A 834 -22.60 -10.51 8.24
C VAL A 834 -21.64 -11.16 9.23
N ASP A 835 -20.46 -11.50 8.77
CA ASP A 835 -19.40 -12.08 9.59
C ASP A 835 -18.34 -11.00 9.90
N THR A 836 -18.06 -10.76 11.18
CA THR A 836 -16.98 -9.89 11.65
C THR A 836 -16.19 -10.57 12.77
N SER A 837 -14.96 -10.12 13.05
CA SER A 837 -14.17 -10.65 14.16
C SER A 837 -13.07 -9.71 14.63
N LEU A 838 -12.62 -9.92 15.87
CA LEU A 838 -11.48 -9.20 16.45
C LEU A 838 -10.18 -9.43 15.64
N ASN A 839 -9.94 -10.67 15.19
CA ASN A 839 -8.79 -11.00 14.35
C ASN A 839 -8.85 -10.33 12.98
N TYR A 840 -10.04 -10.13 12.40
CA TYR A 840 -10.19 -9.39 11.14
C TYR A 840 -9.72 -7.95 11.30
N TYR A 841 -10.16 -7.28 12.36
CA TYR A 841 -9.68 -5.95 12.69
C TYR A 841 -8.17 -5.92 12.97
N ASN A 842 -7.65 -6.80 13.83
CA ASN A 842 -6.22 -6.78 14.18
C ASN A 842 -5.31 -7.14 13.01
N GLN A 843 -5.73 -8.05 12.14
CA GLN A 843 -5.04 -8.34 10.88
C GLN A 843 -4.99 -7.11 9.99
N TRP A 844 -6.10 -6.37 9.87
CA TRP A 844 -6.16 -5.12 9.11
C TRP A 844 -5.28 -4.02 9.75
N LEU A 845 -5.35 -3.84 11.07
CA LEU A 845 -4.51 -2.91 11.83
C LEU A 845 -3.03 -3.19 11.57
N ALA A 846 -2.59 -4.44 11.71
CA ALA A 846 -1.18 -4.79 11.56
C ALA A 846 -0.70 -4.78 10.10
N SER A 847 -1.53 -5.24 9.15
CA SER A 847 -1.11 -5.40 7.74
C SER A 847 -1.31 -4.14 6.89
N THR A 848 -2.27 -3.28 7.24
CA THR A 848 -2.70 -2.13 6.42
C THR A 848 -2.39 -0.81 7.10
N VAL A 849 -2.73 -0.65 8.38
CA VAL A 849 -2.55 0.64 9.08
C VAL A 849 -1.11 0.78 9.58
N GLY A 850 -0.59 -0.28 10.24
CA GLY A 850 0.78 -0.39 10.72
C GLY A 850 1.08 0.35 12.02
N GLU A 851 2.36 0.33 12.37
CA GLU A 851 2.95 1.09 13.48
C GLU A 851 3.37 2.49 13.01
N TYR A 852 3.50 3.43 13.95
CA TYR A 852 4.11 4.72 13.68
C TYR A 852 5.57 4.56 13.21
N PRO A 853 6.05 5.43 12.31
CA PRO A 853 7.49 5.57 12.07
C PRO A 853 8.27 5.77 13.37
N ASP A 854 9.51 5.28 13.41
CA ASP A 854 10.35 5.29 14.62
C ASP A 854 10.50 6.69 15.23
N ASP A 855 10.64 7.73 14.41
CA ASP A 855 10.75 9.12 14.86
C ASP A 855 9.46 9.62 15.53
N VAL A 856 8.29 9.31 14.96
CA VAL A 856 6.98 9.64 15.53
C VAL A 856 6.74 8.86 16.82
N TRP A 857 7.02 7.56 16.84
CA TRP A 857 6.90 6.72 18.04
C TRP A 857 7.82 7.23 19.15
N ASN A 858 9.09 7.49 18.84
CA ASN A 858 10.04 7.98 19.83
C ASN A 858 9.63 9.35 20.38
N GLU A 859 9.04 10.23 19.59
CA GLU A 859 8.50 11.52 20.05
C GLU A 859 7.36 11.32 21.05
N VAL A 860 6.30 10.61 20.66
CA VAL A 860 5.12 10.41 21.52
C VAL A 860 5.45 9.59 22.76
N TRP A 861 6.36 8.61 22.67
CA TRP A 861 6.80 7.85 23.83
C TRP A 861 7.65 8.72 24.77
N THR A 862 8.57 9.54 24.23
CA THR A 862 9.43 10.43 25.03
C THR A 862 8.62 11.46 25.82
N ARG A 863 7.70 12.16 25.15
CA ARG A 863 6.92 13.23 25.80
C ARG A 863 5.97 12.72 26.87
N ASN A 864 5.66 11.40 26.84
CA ASN A 864 4.81 10.71 27.82
C ASN A 864 5.60 9.91 28.85
N GLY A 865 6.88 10.25 29.07
CA GLY A 865 7.68 9.70 30.16
C GLY A 865 8.36 8.36 29.88
N LYS A 866 8.27 7.83 28.65
CA LYS A 866 8.89 6.56 28.23
C LYS A 866 8.56 5.37 29.13
N GLU A 867 7.31 5.26 29.57
CA GLU A 867 6.88 4.11 30.36
C GLU A 867 7.16 2.80 29.61
N VAL A 868 7.70 1.82 30.34
CA VAL A 868 7.99 0.47 29.83
C VAL A 868 7.09 -0.50 30.58
N PHE A 869 6.27 -1.23 29.84
CA PHE A 869 5.43 -2.29 30.39
C PHE A 869 5.99 -3.67 30.08
N HIS A 870 5.69 -4.62 30.95
CA HIS A 870 6.15 -6.00 30.86
C HIS A 870 4.97 -6.94 30.64
N HIS A 871 5.26 -8.17 30.22
CA HIS A 871 4.23 -9.15 29.86
C HIS A 871 3.18 -9.39 30.97
N TYR A 872 3.56 -9.28 32.24
CA TYR A 872 2.67 -9.43 33.39
C TYR A 872 1.91 -8.14 33.79
N HIS A 873 2.07 -7.03 33.06
CA HIS A 873 1.29 -5.81 33.26
C HIS A 873 0.00 -5.84 32.44
N SER A 874 -1.08 -6.38 33.01
CA SER A 874 -2.40 -6.40 32.37
C SER A 874 -3.02 -5.01 32.22
N MET A 875 -4.15 -4.91 31.49
CA MET A 875 -4.90 -3.65 31.35
C MET A 875 -5.33 -3.03 32.68
N ASN A 876 -5.54 -3.83 33.74
CA ASN A 876 -5.84 -3.30 35.08
C ASN A 876 -4.69 -2.45 35.65
N PHE A 877 -3.47 -2.69 35.19
CA PHE A 877 -2.27 -1.94 35.56
C PHE A 877 -1.99 -0.78 34.61
N THR A 878 -2.20 -0.97 33.30
CA THR A 878 -1.84 0.04 32.28
C THR A 878 -2.89 1.14 32.14
N ILE A 879 -4.20 0.82 32.21
CA ILE A 879 -5.27 1.81 32.01
C ILE A 879 -5.15 3.01 32.98
N PRO A 880 -4.99 2.84 34.31
CA PRO A 880 -4.89 3.99 35.22
C PRO A 880 -3.73 4.94 34.89
N ARG A 881 -2.60 4.40 34.40
CA ARG A 881 -1.42 5.19 33.99
C ARG A 881 -1.69 5.98 32.72
N TYR A 882 -2.27 5.33 31.71
CA TYR A 882 -2.68 6.01 30.48
C TYR A 882 -3.72 7.08 30.73
N LEU A 883 -4.69 6.85 31.62
CA LEU A 883 -5.66 7.86 32.02
C LEU A 883 -4.99 9.06 32.72
N ALA A 884 -3.93 8.84 33.50
CA ALA A 884 -3.14 9.93 34.08
C ALA A 884 -2.45 10.77 32.99
N MET A 885 -1.80 10.12 32.01
CA MET A 885 -1.17 10.80 30.87
C MET A 885 -2.17 11.63 30.07
N ILE A 886 -3.35 11.07 29.78
CA ILE A 886 -4.42 11.77 29.04
C ILE A 886 -4.90 13.02 29.78
N ARG A 887 -5.00 12.96 31.12
CA ARG A 887 -5.39 14.12 31.95
C ARG A 887 -4.37 15.25 31.90
N GLU A 888 -3.08 14.93 31.80
CA GLU A 888 -2.01 15.93 31.70
C GLU A 888 -1.98 16.61 30.33
N GLN A 889 -2.16 15.84 29.24
CA GLN A 889 -2.09 16.36 27.88
C GLN A 889 -3.27 17.27 27.49
N LYS A 890 -4.46 17.06 28.08
CA LYS A 890 -5.72 17.79 27.83
C LYS A 890 -6.26 17.78 26.39
N THR A 891 -5.51 17.34 25.38
CA THR A 891 -5.93 17.26 23.97
C THR A 891 -7.22 16.44 23.80
N LEU A 892 -7.26 15.24 24.38
CA LEU A 892 -8.40 14.33 24.25
C LEU A 892 -9.57 14.71 25.16
N LEU A 893 -9.33 15.41 26.28
CA LEU A 893 -10.36 15.82 27.24
C LEU A 893 -10.95 17.20 26.92
N ASN A 894 -10.92 17.59 25.65
CA ASN A 894 -11.60 18.80 25.18
C ASN A 894 -13.11 18.66 25.38
N LEU A 895 -13.73 19.59 26.10
CA LEU A 895 -15.17 19.60 26.40
C LEU A 895 -16.04 19.60 25.14
N ASP A 896 -15.54 20.10 24.00
CA ASP A 896 -16.25 20.06 22.72
C ASP A 896 -16.44 18.64 22.17
N PHE A 897 -15.66 17.67 22.65
CA PHE A 897 -15.82 16.25 22.30
C PHE A 897 -16.84 15.53 23.18
N PHE A 898 -17.45 16.22 24.14
CA PHE A 898 -18.38 15.62 25.09
C PHE A 898 -19.75 16.28 25.02
N GLU A 899 -20.78 15.51 25.35
CA GLU A 899 -22.14 15.99 25.52
C GLU A 899 -22.77 15.42 26.78
N THR A 900 -23.82 16.10 27.20
CA THR A 900 -24.64 15.71 28.33
C THR A 900 -25.87 14.95 27.82
N ARG A 901 -26.10 13.75 28.35
CA ARG A 901 -27.28 12.94 28.06
C ARG A 901 -28.01 12.60 29.37
N THR A 902 -29.32 12.39 29.30
CA THR A 902 -30.14 12.02 30.46
C THR A 902 -30.83 10.68 30.21
N SER A 903 -31.00 9.86 31.24
CA SER A 903 -31.75 8.60 31.14
C SER A 903 -32.98 8.58 32.05
N ASP A 904 -34.15 8.62 31.43
CA ASP A 904 -35.43 8.49 32.12
C ASP A 904 -35.63 7.10 32.75
N ALA A 905 -35.03 6.07 32.16
CA ALA A 905 -35.04 4.71 32.69
C ALA A 905 -34.29 4.60 34.04
N LEU A 906 -33.46 5.58 34.37
CA LEU A 906 -32.61 5.63 35.55
C LEU A 906 -32.91 6.85 36.42
N GLU A 907 -34.19 7.19 36.58
CA GLU A 907 -34.65 8.28 37.46
C GLU A 907 -34.04 9.66 37.09
N GLY A 908 -33.76 9.88 35.79
CA GLY A 908 -33.24 11.15 35.28
C GLY A 908 -31.75 11.37 35.54
N LEU A 909 -30.98 10.30 35.81
CA LEU A 909 -29.52 10.41 35.90
C LEU A 909 -28.94 11.06 34.64
N THR A 910 -28.00 11.98 34.87
CA THR A 910 -27.34 12.76 33.81
C THR A 910 -25.93 12.23 33.61
N PHE A 911 -25.47 12.17 32.37
CA PHE A 911 -24.20 11.60 31.97
C PHE A 911 -23.42 12.56 31.08
N ARG A 912 -22.14 12.80 31.36
CA ARG A 912 -21.21 13.40 30.38
C ARG A 912 -20.49 12.28 29.65
N VAL A 913 -20.61 12.24 28.34
CA VAL A 913 -20.10 11.15 27.47
C VAL A 913 -19.52 11.71 26.18
N PRO A 914 -18.65 10.96 25.47
CA PRO A 914 -18.19 11.37 24.15
C PRO A 914 -19.37 11.57 23.18
N ARG A 915 -19.29 12.64 22.38
CA ARG A 915 -20.21 12.95 21.29
C ARG A 915 -20.08 11.92 20.16
N PRO A 916 -21.07 11.85 19.25
CA PRO A 916 -20.91 11.10 18.01
C PRO A 916 -19.69 11.60 17.21
N ILE A 917 -18.84 10.69 16.73
CA ILE A 917 -17.56 11.06 16.08
C ILE A 917 -17.79 11.71 14.71
N ILE A 918 -18.73 11.17 13.94
CA ILE A 918 -18.98 11.55 12.56
C ILE A 918 -19.79 12.86 12.55
N GLN A 919 -19.22 13.93 12.00
CA GLN A 919 -19.86 15.25 11.95
C GLN A 919 -20.42 15.50 10.54
N PHE A 920 -21.73 15.34 10.42
CA PHE A 920 -22.48 15.74 9.23
C PHE A 920 -22.90 17.22 9.32
N PRO A 921 -23.21 17.88 8.17
CA PRO A 921 -23.73 19.24 8.16
C PRO A 921 -25.04 19.35 8.99
N PRO A 922 -25.29 20.48 9.70
CA PRO A 922 -26.37 20.63 10.68
C PRO A 922 -27.80 20.22 10.24
N ASP A 923 -28.11 20.33 8.95
CA ASP A 923 -29.43 20.03 8.38
C ASP A 923 -29.50 18.68 7.64
N THR A 924 -28.58 17.76 7.95
CA THR A 924 -28.49 16.45 7.28
C THR A 924 -28.62 15.30 8.28
N VAL A 925 -27.74 14.32 8.34
CA VAL A 925 -27.85 13.22 9.31
C VAL A 925 -27.61 13.72 10.74
N LYS A 926 -28.52 13.40 11.67
CA LYS A 926 -28.43 13.72 13.10
C LYS A 926 -28.23 12.45 13.91
N LEU A 927 -26.99 12.24 14.34
CA LEU A 927 -26.60 11.13 15.19
C LEU A 927 -27.13 11.33 16.62
N GLY A 928 -27.63 10.26 17.22
CA GLY A 928 -28.24 10.28 18.55
C GLY A 928 -29.08 9.04 18.85
N TYR A 929 -29.50 8.89 20.09
CA TYR A 929 -30.17 7.68 20.58
C TYR A 929 -31.65 7.94 20.86
N ASN A 930 -32.52 6.98 20.54
CA ASN A 930 -33.96 7.11 20.77
C ASN A 930 -34.33 7.06 22.27
N VAL A 931 -33.56 6.32 23.07
CA VAL A 931 -33.87 5.99 24.45
C VAL A 931 -32.58 5.92 25.30
N GLY A 932 -32.66 6.30 26.59
CA GLY A 932 -31.48 6.49 27.45
C GLY A 932 -30.80 5.20 27.96
N THR A 933 -29.54 5.23 28.40
CA THR A 933 -28.89 3.99 28.90
C THR A 933 -29.61 3.34 30.10
N ARG A 934 -29.51 2.02 30.29
CA ARG A 934 -30.16 1.29 31.40
C ARG A 934 -29.48 -0.04 31.75
N GLY A 935 -29.84 -0.59 32.90
CA GLY A 935 -29.38 -1.89 33.38
C GLY A 935 -30.07 -3.09 32.73
N ASN A 936 -29.70 -4.31 33.15
CA ASN A 936 -30.28 -5.55 32.67
C ASN A 936 -31.71 -5.77 33.17
N GLY A 937 -32.61 -6.19 32.27
CA GLY A 937 -33.97 -6.60 32.63
C GLY A 937 -34.94 -5.46 33.02
N VAL A 938 -34.63 -4.22 32.65
CA VAL A 938 -35.47 -3.05 32.90
C VAL A 938 -36.75 -3.07 32.05
N ASP A 939 -36.68 -3.67 30.86
CA ASP A 939 -37.74 -3.63 29.85
C ASP A 939 -38.41 -5.01 29.68
N GLN A 940 -39.70 -5.02 29.33
CA GLN A 940 -40.39 -6.22 28.87
C GLN A 940 -39.88 -6.66 27.49
N ALA A 941 -39.93 -7.98 27.24
CA ALA A 941 -39.53 -8.59 25.97
C ALA A 941 -40.60 -8.40 24.86
N ARG A 942 -40.92 -7.16 24.51
CA ARG A 942 -41.81 -6.79 23.40
C ARG A 942 -41.41 -5.46 22.78
N TRP A 943 -41.74 -5.25 21.51
CA TRP A 943 -41.60 -3.94 20.87
C TRP A 943 -42.73 -3.01 21.34
N PRO A 944 -42.44 -1.76 21.77
CA PRO A 944 -43.49 -0.78 22.04
C PRO A 944 -44.12 -0.27 20.74
N ASP A 945 -45.37 0.20 20.80
CA ASP A 945 -46.05 0.80 19.64
C ASP A 945 -45.34 2.07 19.18
N ASP A 946 -44.93 2.91 20.13
CA ASP A 946 -44.02 4.04 19.90
C ASP A 946 -42.58 3.63 20.22
N LEU A 947 -41.74 3.59 19.19
CA LEU A 947 -40.32 3.25 19.29
C LEU A 947 -39.46 4.34 19.98
N MET A 948 -40.08 5.43 20.45
CA MET A 948 -39.48 6.43 21.34
C MET A 948 -39.83 6.20 22.82
N THR A 949 -40.61 5.16 23.14
CA THR A 949 -41.01 4.85 24.52
C THR A 949 -39.79 4.61 25.41
N GLY A 950 -39.60 5.44 26.43
CA GLY A 950 -38.42 5.41 27.30
C GLY A 950 -38.20 4.07 28.02
N VAL A 951 -39.27 3.47 28.57
CA VAL A 951 -39.23 2.17 29.27
C VAL A 951 -40.42 1.31 28.81
N VAL A 952 -40.16 0.06 28.41
CA VAL A 952 -41.21 -0.88 28.01
C VAL A 952 -41.70 -1.63 29.25
N ARG A 953 -42.85 -1.20 29.77
CA ARG A 953 -43.43 -1.74 31.00
C ARG A 953 -44.31 -2.95 30.80
#